data_AF-A0AAD5UVG9-F1
#
_entry.id   AF-A0AAD5UVG9-F1
#
_cell.length_a   1.000
_cell.length_b   1.000
_cell.length_c   1.000
_cell.angle_alpha   90.00
_cell.angle_beta   90.00
_cell.angle_gamma   90.00
#
_symmetry.space_group_name_H-M   'P 1'
#
loop_
_entity.id
_entity.type
_entity.pdbx_description
1 polymer ?
#
loop_
_entity_poly.entity_id
_entity_poly.type
_entity_poly.pdbx_seq_one_letter_code
_entity_poly.pdbx_strand_id
1 'polypeptide(L)'
;MSSNTDRVSEVDKSLVEPLLPGVPTGTIESASDAELESLIAARRGPLARFKKILLLSLIVLFIIIIVVVVVVVVVVTKAKRRRVSWRPIPQPQEFCHQRAVWTTLDEYPAPGPAPRLRYVATTSFNFSRFDDSLYFTDGSLNSFGSNVHGAISFMTDADVPEDKINVDIIASYESREQFYRLGVCTVQRSFTKRGVGIFAPWWDTGNKRAYFQINVRFPLPKEGSNNPLFFNDVESRLPSFIHRVGDLQHAAQFHSFDISTVSTPIIVESLAANRISLRTSNANIRGYFNVTDDLSLNTSDGDITISGAMESDGLSECRTTIHSGGLLEANFTLYSTNVDHDRGIFSISTSTFNGPTDVVVSSAPIDHNLRFSANSCEGPLRIALPTTYEGPFSLISSGSSPVLKYDPNPVDPTGRGRNRTVEYYKRGPQPGDGPSLYFGMLHPRGFEVRVAIDEGDLEEYGTKVRDEASMSCYIASQVNKPFTLELKNNSDSDVTFRCFADGVWLAGKPCYPKETARARGVSSSKSSLRPFVFANVETSEETPESIDPSRMNALGTIVIKVRRIRCLGYRERKFTMPAILDGPLHEGSKKGGLARVTLGSEISHKPSGRVIVSEKIDPEDAPFVKFTFHYRPKEILQAQGIIPVAAETDQDELEQDIYASPPPESNKRKLDVDAPIPSPCKVARGDIRTSPVTSAPIEDDIKPVIKSEEDMVDDEEVALLEEQARLLKMQAENVRARLDRFRARSVHKQEQEDPSLESATIGSYQNPIEID
;
A
#
# COMPACT_ATOMS: atom_id res chain seq x y z
N MET A 1 56.90 35.86 -49.55
CA MET A 1 58.17 36.56 -49.24
C MET A 1 58.59 36.17 -47.83
N SER A 2 59.89 35.98 -47.62
CA SER A 2 60.71 36.17 -46.40
C SER A 2 60.03 36.00 -45.03
N SER A 3 60.33 35.02 -44.14
CA SER A 3 61.57 34.28 -43.79
C SER A 3 62.60 35.04 -42.92
N ASN A 4 63.15 34.30 -41.93
CA ASN A 4 64.35 34.56 -41.10
C ASN A 4 64.18 35.61 -39.95
N THR A 5 64.89 35.54 -38.81
CA THR A 5 65.98 34.64 -38.35
C THR A 5 66.07 34.50 -36.81
N ASP A 6 66.85 33.52 -36.34
CA ASP A 6 67.12 33.14 -34.94
C ASP A 6 68.17 33.99 -34.17
N ARG A 7 68.25 33.77 -32.84
CA ARG A 7 69.46 33.81 -31.96
C ARG A 7 69.17 32.98 -30.68
N VAL A 8 69.95 31.97 -30.24
CA VAL A 8 71.35 31.94 -29.68
C VAL A 8 71.41 32.48 -28.24
N SER A 9 71.98 31.83 -27.20
CA SER A 9 72.60 30.48 -26.96
C SER A 9 72.64 30.20 -25.40
N GLU A 10 73.42 29.35 -24.68
CA GLU A 10 74.60 28.45 -24.88
C GLU A 10 74.80 27.50 -23.65
N VAL A 11 76.03 26.96 -23.41
CA VAL A 11 76.62 26.38 -22.16
C VAL A 11 76.47 24.86 -21.81
N ASP A 12 77.56 24.09 -22.00
CA ASP A 12 78.17 22.98 -21.19
C ASP A 12 77.35 21.79 -20.56
N LYS A 13 77.86 20.55 -20.32
CA LYS A 13 79.13 19.85 -20.66
C LYS A 13 79.05 18.29 -20.50
N SER A 14 79.46 17.55 -21.55
CA SER A 14 80.40 16.38 -21.63
C SER A 14 80.46 15.19 -20.61
N LEU A 15 81.02 14.05 -21.10
CA LEU A 15 81.62 12.85 -20.42
C LEU A 15 80.67 11.63 -20.21
N VAL A 16 80.99 10.35 -20.49
CA VAL A 16 82.18 9.62 -21.05
C VAL A 16 81.72 8.41 -21.92
N GLU A 17 82.53 7.95 -22.87
CA GLU A 17 82.51 6.60 -23.50
C GLU A 17 83.92 5.98 -23.41
N PRO A 18 84.10 4.65 -23.21
CA PRO A 18 85.06 3.92 -24.07
C PRO A 18 84.83 2.40 -24.32
N LEU A 19 84.94 2.02 -25.60
CA LEU A 19 85.81 0.96 -26.17
C LEU A 19 85.70 -0.56 -25.81
N LEU A 20 85.82 -1.36 -26.88
CA LEU A 20 86.12 -2.82 -26.97
C LEU A 20 87.63 -3.09 -26.70
N PRO A 21 88.11 -4.30 -26.29
CA PRO A 21 88.07 -5.53 -27.13
C PRO A 21 88.05 -6.91 -26.38
N GLY A 22 88.00 -8.02 -27.15
CA GLY A 22 88.40 -9.36 -26.65
C GLY A 22 87.73 -10.56 -27.35
N VAL A 23 88.51 -11.39 -28.04
CA VAL A 23 88.10 -12.69 -28.63
C VAL A 23 89.15 -13.74 -28.23
N PRO A 24 88.74 -14.92 -27.72
CA PRO A 24 89.14 -16.15 -28.42
C PRO A 24 88.07 -17.26 -28.47
N THR A 25 88.34 -18.23 -29.34
CA THR A 25 87.62 -19.49 -29.57
C THR A 25 88.10 -20.64 -28.67
N GLY A 26 87.30 -21.71 -28.57
CA GLY A 26 87.71 -23.04 -28.08
C GLY A 26 86.87 -23.50 -26.89
N THR A 27 86.09 -24.59 -26.96
CA THR A 27 86.42 -26.03 -27.11
C THR A 27 87.09 -26.66 -25.89
N ILE A 28 86.30 -27.49 -25.19
CA ILE A 28 86.65 -28.81 -24.64
C ILE A 28 87.96 -28.90 -23.84
N GLU A 29 87.85 -29.04 -22.52
CA GLU A 29 88.39 -30.24 -21.86
C GLU A 29 87.65 -30.56 -20.54
N SER A 30 87.90 -31.76 -20.01
CA SER A 30 87.04 -32.47 -19.05
C SER A 30 87.37 -32.22 -17.57
N ALA A 31 86.33 -32.20 -16.74
CA ALA A 31 86.41 -32.50 -15.30
C ALA A 31 85.13 -33.25 -14.87
N SER A 32 85.29 -34.33 -14.11
CA SER A 32 84.25 -35.36 -13.93
C SER A 32 83.15 -35.04 -12.91
N ASP A 33 81.94 -35.48 -13.26
CA ASP A 33 80.64 -35.67 -12.59
C ASP A 33 80.50 -35.76 -11.04
N ALA A 34 81.56 -35.67 -10.24
CA ALA A 34 81.52 -35.92 -8.79
C ALA A 34 81.09 -34.70 -7.94
N GLU A 35 81.47 -33.48 -8.31
CA GLU A 35 81.22 -32.30 -7.47
C GLU A 35 79.86 -31.61 -7.75
N LEU A 36 79.28 -31.81 -8.93
CA LEU A 36 78.07 -31.11 -9.37
C LEU A 36 76.79 -31.53 -8.62
N GLU A 37 76.67 -32.82 -8.27
CA GLU A 37 75.52 -33.35 -7.51
C GLU A 37 75.39 -32.72 -6.11
N SER A 38 76.52 -32.35 -5.49
CA SER A 38 76.52 -31.73 -4.15
C SER A 38 75.85 -30.35 -4.13
N LEU A 39 75.94 -29.58 -5.22
CA LEU A 39 75.42 -28.22 -5.33
C LEU A 39 73.97 -28.16 -5.86
N ILE A 40 73.50 -29.21 -6.55
CA ILE A 40 72.12 -29.26 -7.10
C ILE A 40 71.07 -29.51 -6.00
N ALA A 41 71.44 -30.22 -4.92
CA ALA A 41 70.54 -30.56 -3.81
C ALA A 41 69.92 -29.31 -3.10
N ALA A 42 70.64 -28.19 -3.05
CA ALA A 42 70.28 -27.04 -2.22
C ALA A 42 69.27 -26.04 -2.83
N ARG A 43 68.93 -26.13 -4.14
CA ARG A 43 68.25 -25.01 -4.86
C ARG A 43 66.86 -25.29 -5.45
N ARG A 44 66.23 -26.44 -5.17
CA ARG A 44 64.89 -26.80 -5.72
C ARG A 44 63.68 -26.13 -5.04
N GLY A 45 63.86 -25.39 -3.94
CA GLY A 45 62.77 -24.72 -3.20
C GLY A 45 62.12 -23.49 -3.87
N PRO A 46 62.87 -22.41 -4.20
CA PRO A 46 62.26 -21.11 -4.52
C PRO A 46 61.70 -21.01 -5.94
N LEU A 47 62.38 -21.57 -6.96
CA LEU A 47 62.00 -21.37 -8.37
C LEU A 47 60.59 -21.91 -8.69
N ALA A 48 60.19 -23.03 -8.07
CA ALA A 48 58.88 -23.63 -8.26
C ALA A 48 57.74 -22.78 -7.65
N ARG A 49 57.99 -22.12 -6.52
CA ARG A 49 57.04 -21.18 -5.91
C ARG A 49 56.94 -19.90 -6.74
N PHE A 50 58.07 -19.36 -7.20
CA PHE A 50 58.10 -18.16 -8.04
C PHE A 50 57.37 -18.36 -9.38
N LYS A 51 57.56 -19.52 -10.05
CA LYS A 51 56.82 -19.86 -11.27
C LYS A 51 55.30 -19.98 -11.04
N LYS A 52 54.85 -20.52 -9.90
CA LYS A 52 53.41 -20.57 -9.56
C LYS A 52 52.81 -19.18 -9.31
N ILE A 53 53.54 -18.31 -8.59
CA ILE A 53 53.11 -16.93 -8.33
C ILE A 53 53.06 -16.13 -9.64
N LEU A 54 54.08 -16.24 -10.50
CA LEU A 54 54.10 -15.60 -11.81
C LEU A 54 52.92 -16.05 -12.69
N LEU A 55 52.62 -17.36 -12.72
CA LEU A 55 51.48 -17.89 -13.47
C LEU A 55 50.15 -17.35 -12.94
N LEU A 56 49.95 -17.31 -11.62
CA LEU A 56 48.77 -16.72 -10.99
C LEU A 56 48.64 -15.22 -11.31
N SER A 57 49.72 -14.45 -11.25
CA SER A 57 49.74 -13.03 -11.61
C SER A 57 49.38 -12.80 -13.07
N LEU A 58 49.86 -13.65 -13.99
CA LEU A 58 49.51 -13.59 -15.41
C LEU A 58 48.05 -13.97 -15.67
N ILE A 59 47.50 -14.95 -14.94
CA ILE A 59 46.07 -15.32 -15.01
C ILE A 59 45.20 -14.16 -14.51
N VAL A 60 45.55 -13.53 -13.38
CA VAL A 60 44.82 -12.36 -12.86
C VAL A 60 44.91 -11.18 -13.83
N LEU A 61 46.08 -10.89 -14.40
CA LEU A 61 46.25 -9.86 -15.43
C LEU A 61 45.39 -10.14 -16.67
N PHE A 62 45.34 -11.40 -17.13
CA PHE A 62 44.53 -11.82 -18.27
C PHE A 62 43.02 -11.69 -17.99
N ILE A 63 42.56 -12.02 -16.77
CA ILE A 63 41.19 -11.80 -16.34
C ILE A 63 40.87 -10.30 -16.30
N ILE A 64 41.76 -9.46 -15.77
CA ILE A 64 41.58 -7.98 -15.76
C ILE A 64 41.49 -7.45 -17.20
N ILE A 65 42.36 -7.91 -18.12
CA ILE A 65 42.32 -7.53 -19.53
C ILE A 65 40.99 -7.97 -20.18
N ILE A 66 40.50 -9.19 -19.91
CA ILE A 66 39.19 -9.64 -20.39
C ILE A 66 38.06 -8.77 -19.83
N VAL A 67 38.07 -8.44 -18.53
CA VAL A 67 37.04 -7.57 -17.93
C VAL A 67 37.09 -6.17 -18.55
N VAL A 68 38.27 -5.58 -18.74
CA VAL A 68 38.43 -4.27 -19.40
C VAL A 68 37.97 -4.32 -20.85
N VAL A 69 38.34 -5.35 -21.62
CA VAL A 69 37.89 -5.53 -23.01
C VAL A 69 36.38 -5.75 -23.08
N VAL A 70 35.79 -6.55 -22.19
CA VAL A 70 34.32 -6.75 -22.13
C VAL A 70 33.62 -5.45 -21.73
N VAL A 71 34.12 -4.69 -20.75
CA VAL A 71 33.56 -3.39 -20.39
C VAL A 71 33.68 -2.39 -21.55
N VAL A 72 34.83 -2.30 -22.21
CA VAL A 72 35.01 -1.45 -23.40
C VAL A 72 34.10 -1.89 -24.54
N VAL A 73 33.96 -3.19 -24.82
CA VAL A 73 33.03 -3.71 -25.84
C VAL A 73 31.57 -3.44 -25.45
N VAL A 74 31.17 -3.57 -24.19
CA VAL A 74 29.81 -3.25 -23.70
C VAL A 74 29.54 -1.74 -23.76
N VAL A 75 30.51 -0.89 -23.41
CA VAL A 75 30.41 0.58 -23.52
C VAL A 75 30.36 1.01 -24.98
N VAL A 76 31.23 0.47 -25.84
CA VAL A 76 31.27 0.77 -27.28
C VAL A 76 30.04 0.22 -28.00
N THR A 77 29.51 -0.96 -27.64
CA THR A 77 28.26 -1.48 -28.22
C THR A 77 27.02 -0.78 -27.68
N LYS A 78 26.98 -0.34 -26.41
CA LYS A 78 25.97 0.62 -25.94
C LYS A 78 26.06 1.94 -26.71
N ALA A 79 27.26 2.48 -26.95
CA ALA A 79 27.47 3.69 -27.73
C ALA A 79 27.10 3.52 -29.22
N LYS A 80 27.36 2.35 -29.83
CA LYS A 80 26.95 2.03 -31.20
C LYS A 80 25.43 1.83 -31.31
N ARG A 81 24.79 1.13 -30.36
CA ARG A 81 23.31 1.06 -30.27
C ARG A 81 22.70 2.46 -30.13
N ARG A 82 23.27 3.32 -29.27
CA ARG A 82 22.89 4.74 -29.12
C ARG A 82 23.07 5.59 -30.40
N ARG A 83 23.78 5.13 -31.43
CA ARG A 83 23.91 5.82 -32.73
C ARG A 83 23.03 5.24 -33.85
N VAL A 84 22.36 4.10 -33.64
CA VAL A 84 21.64 3.37 -34.71
C VAL A 84 20.12 3.28 -34.43
N SER A 85 19.62 3.97 -33.41
CA SER A 85 18.19 4.18 -33.17
C SER A 85 17.75 5.64 -33.32
N TRP A 86 18.41 6.41 -34.20
CA TRP A 86 17.85 7.67 -34.71
C TRP A 86 16.69 7.35 -35.66
N ARG A 87 15.53 7.01 -35.09
CA ARG A 87 14.28 7.43 -35.74
C ARG A 87 14.30 8.97 -35.75
N PRO A 88 13.85 9.64 -36.82
CA PRO A 88 13.59 11.07 -36.74
C PRO A 88 12.63 11.31 -35.57
N ILE A 89 12.87 12.38 -34.81
CA ILE A 89 11.89 12.84 -33.81
C ILE A 89 10.60 13.09 -34.61
N PRO A 90 9.47 12.46 -34.26
CA PRO A 90 8.21 12.73 -34.95
C PRO A 90 7.94 14.23 -34.87
N GLN A 91 7.67 14.86 -36.01
CA GLN A 91 7.51 16.31 -36.01
C GLN A 91 6.30 16.67 -35.14
N PRO A 92 6.28 17.86 -34.48
CA PRO A 92 5.13 18.28 -33.66
C PRO A 92 3.78 18.25 -34.42
N GLN A 93 3.85 18.22 -35.75
CA GLN A 93 2.76 18.05 -36.70
C GLN A 93 1.96 16.73 -36.56
N GLU A 94 2.49 15.68 -35.93
CA GLU A 94 1.76 14.40 -35.73
C GLU A 94 0.93 14.33 -34.43
N PHE A 95 1.19 15.22 -33.46
CA PHE A 95 0.51 15.20 -32.14
C PHE A 95 -0.36 16.43 -31.85
N CYS A 96 -0.14 17.55 -32.56
CA CYS A 96 -0.91 18.78 -32.37
C CYS A 96 -2.29 18.71 -33.04
N HIS A 97 -3.36 18.86 -32.26
CA HIS A 97 -4.72 19.00 -32.79
C HIS A 97 -4.97 20.44 -33.29
N GLN A 98 -4.77 21.45 -32.44
CA GLN A 98 -4.89 22.87 -32.82
C GLN A 98 -3.62 23.62 -32.39
N ARG A 99 -2.90 24.24 -33.34
CA ARG A 99 -1.73 25.07 -33.04
C ARG A 99 -2.12 26.37 -32.34
N ALA A 100 -1.25 26.85 -31.45
CA ALA A 100 -1.35 28.17 -30.84
C ALA A 100 -1.37 29.28 -31.90
N VAL A 101 -2.20 30.29 -31.65
CA VAL A 101 -2.24 31.54 -32.43
C VAL A 101 -1.66 32.62 -31.54
N TRP A 102 -0.43 33.04 -31.87
CA TRP A 102 0.36 33.92 -31.01
C TRP A 102 0.11 35.39 -31.30
N THR A 103 -0.22 36.16 -30.26
CA THR A 103 -0.09 37.62 -30.26
C THR A 103 1.33 37.98 -29.81
N THR A 104 2.10 38.65 -30.66
CA THR A 104 3.45 39.13 -30.31
C THR A 104 3.37 40.52 -29.69
N LEU A 105 3.94 40.67 -28.49
CA LEU A 105 4.13 41.94 -27.81
C LEU A 105 5.57 42.40 -28.06
N ASP A 106 5.75 43.19 -29.12
CA ASP A 106 7.02 43.84 -29.40
C ASP A 106 7.25 45.02 -28.44
N GLU A 107 8.44 45.06 -27.84
CA GLU A 107 8.97 46.14 -27.00
C GLU A 107 8.24 46.46 -25.68
N TYR A 108 8.09 45.45 -24.80
CA TYR A 108 8.11 45.69 -23.35
C TYR A 108 9.10 44.74 -22.66
N PRO A 109 9.83 45.18 -21.61
CA PRO A 109 10.68 44.29 -20.82
C PRO A 109 9.82 43.21 -20.15
N ALA A 110 10.18 41.94 -20.35
CA ALA A 110 9.38 40.81 -19.88
C ALA A 110 9.15 40.87 -18.35
N PRO A 111 7.90 40.83 -17.86
CA PRO A 111 7.60 40.90 -16.43
C PRO A 111 8.01 39.59 -15.74
N GLY A 112 9.25 39.52 -15.25
CA GLY A 112 9.77 38.36 -14.55
C GLY A 112 11.29 38.39 -14.32
N PRO A 113 11.85 37.38 -13.64
CA PRO A 113 13.26 37.35 -13.20
C PRO A 113 14.27 37.05 -14.33
N ALA A 114 13.93 37.29 -15.59
CA ALA A 114 14.71 36.88 -16.77
C ALA A 114 15.15 38.07 -17.66
N PRO A 115 15.99 39.00 -17.17
CA PRO A 115 16.34 40.27 -17.84
C PRO A 115 17.24 40.15 -19.10
N ARG A 116 17.23 38.99 -19.77
CA ARG A 116 17.92 38.73 -21.06
C ARG A 116 16.97 38.38 -22.21
N LEU A 117 15.69 38.15 -21.92
CA LEU A 117 14.68 37.82 -22.93
C LEU A 117 14.10 39.13 -23.47
N ARG A 118 14.04 39.26 -24.80
CA ARG A 118 13.76 40.55 -25.49
C ARG A 118 12.36 40.66 -26.09
N TYR A 119 11.74 39.52 -26.37
CA TYR A 119 10.45 39.43 -27.03
C TYR A 119 9.50 38.60 -26.17
N VAL A 120 8.22 38.96 -26.18
CA VAL A 120 7.15 38.24 -25.50
C VAL A 120 6.07 37.92 -26.53
N ALA A 121 5.51 36.70 -26.45
CA ALA A 121 4.32 36.32 -27.19
C ALA A 121 3.32 35.61 -26.25
N THR A 122 2.03 35.82 -26.49
CA THR A 122 0.94 35.26 -25.69
C THR A 122 -0.02 34.45 -26.56
N THR A 123 -0.55 33.36 -26.02
CA THR A 123 -1.64 32.56 -26.61
C THR A 123 -2.52 32.03 -25.48
N SER A 124 -3.80 31.84 -25.76
CA SER A 124 -4.79 31.34 -24.79
C SER A 124 -5.55 30.13 -25.37
N PHE A 125 -5.81 29.12 -24.54
CA PHE A 125 -6.71 28.01 -24.85
C PHE A 125 -7.84 27.95 -23.82
N ASN A 126 -9.01 27.45 -24.23
CA ASN A 126 -10.14 27.20 -23.33
C ASN A 126 -10.54 25.73 -23.43
N PHE A 127 -10.70 25.08 -22.28
CA PHE A 127 -11.13 23.68 -22.13
C PHE A 127 -12.48 23.63 -21.41
N SER A 128 -13.16 22.48 -21.45
CA SER A 128 -14.40 22.27 -20.68
C SER A 128 -14.05 21.88 -19.25
N ARG A 129 -14.80 22.35 -18.25
CA ARG A 129 -14.70 21.78 -16.89
C ARG A 129 -15.11 20.30 -16.87
N PHE A 130 -15.98 19.90 -17.79
CA PHE A 130 -16.50 18.54 -17.93
C PHE A 130 -15.61 17.59 -18.76
N ASP A 131 -14.39 18.00 -19.14
CA ASP A 131 -13.42 17.11 -19.79
C ASP A 131 -12.89 16.05 -18.79
N ASP A 132 -12.79 14.78 -19.18
CA ASP A 132 -12.26 13.70 -18.31
C ASP A 132 -10.84 14.01 -17.77
N SER A 133 -10.02 14.72 -18.55
CA SER A 133 -8.71 15.16 -18.09
C SER A 133 -8.22 16.42 -18.80
N LEU A 134 -7.60 17.32 -18.04
CA LEU A 134 -6.75 18.40 -18.55
C LEU A 134 -5.28 18.06 -18.29
N TYR A 135 -4.51 17.77 -19.36
CA TYR A 135 -3.09 17.39 -19.22
C TYR A 135 -2.09 18.36 -19.86
N PHE A 136 -0.91 18.48 -19.25
CA PHE A 136 0.21 19.28 -19.72
C PHE A 136 1.42 18.39 -19.96
N THR A 137 2.04 18.51 -21.14
CA THR A 137 3.26 17.76 -21.48
C THR A 137 4.21 18.66 -22.25
N ASP A 138 5.52 18.43 -22.10
CA ASP A 138 6.46 18.83 -23.13
C ASP A 138 6.69 17.70 -24.15
N GLY A 139 7.32 18.02 -25.28
CA GLY A 139 7.66 17.07 -26.33
C GLY A 139 8.91 16.23 -26.06
N SER A 140 9.48 16.24 -24.84
CA SER A 140 10.76 15.62 -24.52
C SER A 140 10.64 14.12 -24.26
N LEU A 141 10.28 13.36 -25.31
CA LEU A 141 10.17 11.89 -25.34
C LEU A 141 11.43 11.09 -24.94
N ASN A 142 12.54 11.74 -24.56
CA ASN A 142 13.80 11.09 -24.19
C ASN A 142 14.45 11.72 -22.94
N SER A 143 15.20 10.89 -22.20
CA SER A 143 15.86 11.18 -20.92
C SER A 143 17.10 12.12 -21.00
N PHE A 144 17.12 13.08 -21.92
CA PHE A 144 18.24 14.02 -22.11
C PHE A 144 18.01 15.41 -21.50
N GLY A 145 16.88 15.60 -20.81
CA GLY A 145 16.47 16.87 -20.22
C GLY A 145 15.68 17.74 -21.18
N SER A 146 14.75 18.54 -20.65
CA SER A 146 13.86 19.32 -21.49
C SER A 146 14.54 20.53 -22.12
N ASN A 147 14.29 20.73 -23.41
CA ASN A 147 14.71 21.92 -24.16
C ASN A 147 13.83 23.15 -23.87
N VAL A 148 12.71 22.97 -23.16
CA VAL A 148 11.87 24.04 -22.61
C VAL A 148 11.99 24.10 -21.09
N HIS A 149 11.71 25.27 -20.52
CA HIS A 149 11.71 25.50 -19.09
C HIS A 149 10.79 26.68 -18.76
N GLY A 150 10.34 26.79 -17.51
CA GLY A 150 9.28 27.74 -17.20
C GLY A 150 8.73 27.67 -15.78
N ALA A 151 7.49 28.14 -15.65
CA ALA A 151 6.61 27.88 -14.53
C ALA A 151 5.19 27.61 -15.03
N ILE A 152 4.47 26.73 -14.33
CA ILE A 152 3.03 26.54 -14.47
C ILE A 152 2.37 26.92 -13.14
N SER A 153 1.34 27.75 -13.20
CA SER A 153 0.61 28.27 -12.04
C SER A 153 -0.86 27.90 -12.19
N PHE A 154 -1.39 27.15 -11.23
CA PHE A 154 -2.79 26.78 -11.11
C PHE A 154 -3.46 27.73 -10.11
N MET A 155 -4.52 28.42 -10.52
CA MET A 155 -5.14 29.51 -9.75
C MET A 155 -6.62 29.64 -10.07
N THR A 156 -7.38 30.27 -9.19
CA THR A 156 -8.78 30.66 -9.41
C THR A 156 -8.89 32.00 -10.14
N ASP A 157 -10.01 32.22 -10.83
CA ASP A 157 -10.34 33.47 -11.50
C ASP A 157 -11.87 33.66 -11.55
N ALA A 158 -12.33 34.88 -11.27
CA ALA A 158 -13.76 35.26 -11.31
C ALA A 158 -14.25 35.54 -12.74
N ASP A 159 -13.36 35.92 -13.66
CA ASP A 159 -13.69 36.23 -15.06
C ASP A 159 -13.89 34.96 -15.91
N VAL A 160 -13.58 33.78 -15.37
CA VAL A 160 -13.71 32.48 -16.06
C VAL A 160 -15.10 31.88 -15.78
N PRO A 161 -15.90 31.54 -16.80
CA PRO A 161 -17.19 30.88 -16.62
C PRO A 161 -17.10 29.46 -16.03
N GLU A 162 -18.07 29.09 -15.18
CA GLU A 162 -18.14 27.78 -14.48
C GLU A 162 -18.10 26.54 -15.40
N ASP A 163 -18.39 26.67 -16.70
CA ASP A 163 -18.33 25.57 -17.67
C ASP A 163 -16.94 25.36 -18.28
N LYS A 164 -15.97 26.25 -17.99
CA LYS A 164 -14.68 26.32 -18.70
C LYS A 164 -13.49 26.31 -17.77
N ILE A 165 -12.33 26.01 -18.34
CA ILE A 165 -11.00 26.25 -17.75
C ILE A 165 -10.20 27.04 -18.78
N ASN A 166 -9.63 28.17 -18.37
CA ASN A 166 -8.78 28.99 -19.25
C ASN A 166 -7.30 28.66 -19.02
N VAL A 167 -6.51 28.64 -20.09
CA VAL A 167 -5.08 28.35 -20.05
C VAL A 167 -4.33 29.38 -20.90
N ASP A 168 -3.68 30.33 -20.24
CA ASP A 168 -2.82 31.31 -20.89
C ASP A 168 -1.36 30.85 -20.88
N ILE A 169 -0.66 31.13 -21.98
CA ILE A 169 0.74 30.77 -22.17
C ILE A 169 1.50 32.01 -22.66
N ILE A 170 2.43 32.47 -21.83
CA ILE A 170 3.33 33.59 -22.10
C ILE A 170 4.71 33.01 -22.40
N ALA A 171 5.18 33.14 -23.65
CA ALA A 171 6.52 32.75 -24.07
C ALA A 171 7.42 33.98 -24.15
N SER A 172 8.46 34.02 -23.31
CA SER A 172 9.52 35.05 -23.36
C SER A 172 10.77 34.47 -24.04
N TYR A 173 11.36 35.16 -25.02
CA TYR A 173 12.43 34.60 -25.85
C TYR A 173 13.49 35.62 -26.33
N GLU A 174 14.68 35.13 -26.73
CA GLU A 174 15.79 35.95 -27.23
C GLU A 174 15.74 36.19 -28.76
N SER A 175 15.24 35.24 -29.56
CA SER A 175 15.23 35.33 -31.04
C SER A 175 13.92 34.84 -31.67
N ARG A 176 13.37 35.63 -32.61
CA ARG A 176 12.18 35.28 -33.41
C ARG A 176 12.37 34.00 -34.23
N GLU A 177 13.57 33.77 -34.79
CA GLU A 177 13.88 32.55 -35.55
C GLU A 177 13.80 31.28 -34.70
N GLN A 178 14.13 31.38 -33.42
CA GLN A 178 14.00 30.27 -32.48
C GLN A 178 12.54 30.07 -32.07
N PHE A 179 11.81 31.17 -31.83
CA PHE A 179 10.39 31.15 -31.52
C PHE A 179 9.54 30.49 -32.62
N TYR A 180 9.81 30.76 -33.90
CA TYR A 180 9.12 30.07 -35.01
C TYR A 180 9.35 28.55 -35.10
N ARG A 181 10.29 28.01 -34.32
CA ARG A 181 10.51 26.55 -34.20
C ARG A 181 9.85 25.95 -32.95
N LEU A 182 9.28 26.76 -32.07
CA LEU A 182 8.53 26.31 -30.90
C LEU A 182 7.11 25.93 -31.32
N GLY A 183 6.74 24.67 -31.15
CA GLY A 183 5.36 24.21 -31.29
C GLY A 183 4.65 24.31 -29.95
N VAL A 184 3.62 25.14 -29.86
CA VAL A 184 2.63 25.05 -28.78
C VAL A 184 1.28 24.75 -29.42
N CYS A 185 0.53 23.82 -28.85
CA CYS A 185 -0.73 23.37 -29.40
C CYS A 185 -1.59 22.66 -28.36
N THR A 186 -2.89 22.54 -28.65
CA THR A 186 -3.71 21.54 -27.98
C THR A 186 -3.32 20.14 -28.46
N VAL A 187 -3.35 19.21 -27.52
CA VAL A 187 -3.06 17.78 -27.71
C VAL A 187 -4.24 16.96 -27.18
N GLN A 188 -4.51 15.82 -27.80
CA GLN A 188 -5.72 15.04 -27.52
C GLN A 188 -5.40 13.54 -27.47
N ARG A 189 -5.78 12.86 -26.39
CA ARG A 189 -5.64 11.40 -26.22
C ARG A 189 -6.95 10.65 -26.52
N SER A 190 -8.08 11.28 -26.21
CA SER A 190 -9.45 10.86 -26.56
C SER A 190 -10.31 12.10 -26.75
N PHE A 191 -11.57 11.98 -27.17
CA PHE A 191 -12.48 13.12 -27.32
C PHE A 191 -12.51 14.02 -26.08
N THR A 192 -12.55 13.40 -24.89
CA THR A 192 -12.64 14.02 -23.57
C THR A 192 -11.28 14.29 -22.89
N LYS A 193 -10.21 13.57 -23.22
CA LYS A 193 -8.88 13.76 -22.61
C LYS A 193 -8.04 14.72 -23.46
N ARG A 194 -8.07 15.99 -23.08
CA ARG A 194 -7.50 17.15 -23.80
C ARG A 194 -6.38 17.82 -23.00
N GLY A 195 -5.53 18.59 -23.66
CA GLY A 195 -4.36 19.15 -22.99
C GLY A 195 -3.56 20.13 -23.82
N VAL A 196 -2.45 20.60 -23.27
CA VAL A 196 -1.46 21.47 -23.93
C VAL A 196 -0.12 20.75 -24.07
N GLY A 197 0.42 20.74 -25.28
CA GLY A 197 1.75 20.23 -25.60
C GLY A 197 2.72 21.35 -25.96
N ILE A 198 3.90 21.35 -25.34
CA ILE A 198 4.98 22.31 -25.61
C ILE A 198 6.20 21.58 -26.21
N PHE A 199 6.46 21.83 -27.48
CA PHE A 199 7.47 21.14 -28.29
C PHE A 199 8.57 22.13 -28.69
N ALA A 200 9.82 21.83 -28.36
CA ALA A 200 10.98 22.57 -28.86
C ALA A 200 11.96 21.62 -29.56
N PRO A 201 12.60 22.04 -30.66
CA PRO A 201 13.69 21.28 -31.25
C PRO A 201 14.88 21.24 -30.30
N TRP A 202 15.79 20.31 -30.58
CA TRP A 202 17.12 20.34 -29.99
C TRP A 202 17.92 21.51 -30.58
N TRP A 203 18.70 22.16 -29.73
CA TRP A 203 19.61 23.25 -30.08
C TRP A 203 21.05 22.84 -29.80
N ASP A 204 21.96 23.07 -30.74
CA ASP A 204 23.39 22.67 -30.61
C ASP A 204 24.19 23.57 -29.65
N THR A 205 23.60 24.66 -29.15
CA THR A 205 24.28 25.69 -28.35
C THR A 205 23.65 25.83 -26.96
N GLY A 206 24.44 25.61 -25.90
CA GLY A 206 23.98 25.43 -24.50
C GLY A 206 23.10 26.48 -23.81
N ASN A 207 22.69 27.57 -24.47
CA ASN A 207 21.80 28.57 -23.90
C ASN A 207 20.32 28.20 -24.11
N LYS A 208 19.63 27.80 -23.04
CA LYS A 208 18.16 27.79 -22.99
C LYS A 208 17.64 29.21 -23.17
N ARG A 209 16.89 29.46 -24.25
CA ARG A 209 16.56 30.81 -24.77
C ARG A 209 15.08 31.17 -24.85
N ALA A 210 14.21 30.26 -24.41
CA ALA A 210 12.77 30.49 -24.28
C ALA A 210 12.29 30.04 -22.90
N TYR A 211 11.64 30.94 -22.17
CA TYR A 211 11.01 30.70 -20.88
C TYR A 211 9.48 30.79 -21.05
N PHE A 212 8.76 29.81 -20.51
CA PHE A 212 7.30 29.75 -20.59
C PHE A 212 6.68 30.00 -19.21
N GLN A 213 5.73 30.92 -19.13
CA GLN A 213 4.79 30.98 -18.01
C GLN A 213 3.44 30.48 -18.50
N ILE A 214 2.92 29.44 -17.85
CA ILE A 214 1.59 28.88 -18.08
C ILE A 214 0.73 29.26 -16.88
N ASN A 215 -0.42 29.91 -17.12
CA ASN A 215 -1.41 30.21 -16.10
C ASN A 215 -2.67 29.40 -16.40
N VAL A 216 -3.02 28.47 -15.51
CA VAL A 216 -4.22 27.64 -15.58
C VAL A 216 -5.24 28.24 -14.62
N ARG A 217 -6.30 28.81 -15.19
CA ARG A 217 -7.34 29.54 -14.46
C ARG A 217 -8.60 28.71 -14.34
N PHE A 218 -8.95 28.33 -13.11
CA PHE A 218 -10.19 27.66 -12.77
C PHE A 218 -11.27 28.68 -12.39
N PRO A 219 -12.54 28.47 -12.76
CA PRO A 219 -13.64 29.32 -12.35
C PRO A 219 -13.87 29.24 -10.84
N LEU A 220 -14.37 30.34 -10.26
CA LEU A 220 -14.95 30.33 -8.92
C LEU A 220 -16.40 29.81 -8.95
N PRO A 221 -16.90 29.20 -7.86
CA PRO A 221 -18.34 28.98 -7.68
C PRO A 221 -19.12 30.31 -7.73
N LYS A 222 -20.34 30.31 -8.27
CA LYS A 222 -21.26 31.46 -8.19
C LYS A 222 -21.40 32.00 -6.76
N GLU A 223 -21.46 33.32 -6.67
CA GLU A 223 -21.65 34.06 -5.42
C GLU A 223 -22.89 33.55 -4.65
N GLY A 224 -22.67 33.08 -3.41
CA GLY A 224 -23.69 32.43 -2.59
C GLY A 224 -23.71 30.89 -2.63
N SER A 225 -22.91 30.24 -3.49
CA SER A 225 -22.63 28.80 -3.38
C SER A 225 -21.53 28.56 -2.36
N ASN A 226 -21.81 27.74 -1.33
CA ASN A 226 -20.81 27.26 -0.38
C ASN A 226 -20.09 25.98 -0.85
N ASN A 227 -20.54 25.37 -1.96
CA ASN A 227 -19.99 24.12 -2.45
C ASN A 227 -18.88 24.39 -3.49
N PRO A 228 -17.73 23.69 -3.42
CA PRO A 228 -16.67 23.80 -4.42
C PRO A 228 -17.13 23.20 -5.77
N LEU A 229 -16.53 23.67 -6.86
CA LEU A 229 -16.75 23.09 -8.18
C LEU A 229 -15.95 21.79 -8.33
N PHE A 230 -16.59 20.74 -8.82
CA PHE A 230 -15.92 19.47 -9.11
C PHE A 230 -15.20 19.49 -10.46
N PHE A 231 -14.00 18.90 -10.50
CA PHE A 231 -13.14 18.72 -11.67
C PHE A 231 -12.64 17.27 -11.73
N ASN A 232 -12.34 16.78 -12.94
CA ASN A 232 -11.83 15.42 -13.15
C ASN A 232 -10.29 15.35 -12.96
N ASP A 233 -9.56 14.71 -13.88
CA ASP A 233 -8.10 14.54 -13.78
C ASP A 233 -7.35 15.82 -14.22
N VAL A 234 -6.37 16.27 -13.42
CA VAL A 234 -5.33 17.22 -13.84
C VAL A 234 -3.97 16.51 -13.86
N GLU A 235 -3.29 16.51 -14.99
CA GLU A 235 -1.96 15.89 -15.15
C GLU A 235 -0.93 16.92 -15.65
N SER A 236 0.26 17.00 -15.05
CA SER A 236 1.34 17.89 -15.51
C SER A 236 2.70 17.21 -15.53
N ARG A 237 3.16 16.79 -16.70
CA ARG A 237 4.49 16.22 -16.93
C ARG A 237 5.40 17.25 -17.60
N LEU A 238 6.03 18.09 -16.78
CA LEU A 238 6.86 19.22 -17.23
C LEU A 238 8.23 19.24 -16.49
N PRO A 239 9.21 18.40 -16.91
CA PRO A 239 10.51 18.15 -16.24
C PRO A 239 11.42 19.34 -15.87
N SER A 240 11.08 20.55 -16.28
CA SER A 240 11.89 21.77 -16.04
C SER A 240 11.02 23.01 -15.80
N PHE A 241 9.83 22.81 -15.23
CA PHE A 241 8.89 23.87 -14.86
C PHE A 241 8.72 23.93 -13.36
N ILE A 242 8.70 25.14 -12.79
CA ILE A 242 8.26 25.33 -11.40
C ILE A 242 6.74 25.17 -11.36
N HIS A 243 6.22 24.27 -10.53
CA HIS A 243 4.79 24.10 -10.35
C HIS A 243 4.32 24.93 -9.15
N ARG A 244 3.33 25.79 -9.37
CA ARG A 244 2.63 26.55 -8.33
C ARG A 244 1.15 26.22 -8.35
N VAL A 245 0.56 25.99 -7.19
CA VAL A 245 -0.89 25.88 -6.98
C VAL A 245 -1.25 26.89 -5.91
N GLY A 246 -2.15 27.83 -6.21
CA GLY A 246 -2.67 28.80 -5.24
C GLY A 246 -3.70 28.17 -4.30
N ASP A 247 -4.42 28.97 -3.52
CA ASP A 247 -5.55 28.50 -2.71
C ASP A 247 -6.70 27.99 -3.62
N LEU A 248 -6.83 26.67 -3.73
CA LEU A 248 -7.89 26.01 -4.51
C LEU A 248 -8.94 25.30 -3.64
N GLN A 249 -8.63 24.92 -2.40
CA GLN A 249 -9.42 23.97 -1.60
C GLN A 249 -10.89 24.37 -1.37
N HIS A 250 -11.19 25.67 -1.35
CA HIS A 250 -12.53 26.20 -1.11
C HIS A 250 -13.33 26.44 -2.40
N ALA A 251 -12.66 26.47 -3.55
CA ALA A 251 -13.29 26.76 -4.85
C ALA A 251 -13.39 25.53 -5.76
N ALA A 252 -12.47 24.57 -5.61
CA ALA A 252 -12.31 23.45 -6.52
C ALA A 252 -11.96 22.16 -5.77
N GLN A 253 -12.65 21.07 -6.09
CA GLN A 253 -12.31 19.71 -5.68
C GLN A 253 -12.04 18.84 -6.91
N PHE A 254 -10.88 18.18 -6.94
CA PHE A 254 -10.44 17.39 -8.09
C PHE A 254 -10.59 15.88 -7.85
N HIS A 255 -10.88 15.10 -8.89
CA HIS A 255 -10.79 13.64 -8.78
C HIS A 255 -9.33 13.19 -8.61
N SER A 256 -8.43 13.70 -9.46
CA SER A 256 -7.01 13.34 -9.46
C SER A 256 -6.13 14.53 -9.83
N PHE A 257 -5.04 14.73 -9.10
CA PHE A 257 -4.07 15.79 -9.38
C PHE A 257 -2.63 15.22 -9.42
N ASP A 258 -2.11 14.96 -10.62
CA ASP A 258 -0.78 14.38 -10.85
C ASP A 258 0.20 15.45 -11.37
N ILE A 259 1.26 15.71 -10.62
CA ILE A 259 2.39 16.56 -11.03
C ILE A 259 3.67 15.72 -11.10
N SER A 260 4.39 15.85 -12.21
CA SER A 260 5.71 15.27 -12.41
C SER A 260 6.68 16.29 -13.01
N THR A 261 7.74 16.59 -12.27
CA THR A 261 8.90 17.37 -12.71
C THR A 261 10.20 16.63 -12.30
N VAL A 262 11.37 17.26 -12.44
CA VAL A 262 12.68 16.66 -12.14
C VAL A 262 13.56 17.57 -11.28
N SER A 263 13.70 18.85 -11.65
CA SER A 263 14.75 19.74 -11.13
C SER A 263 14.24 21.07 -10.57
N THR A 264 12.93 21.15 -10.33
CA THR A 264 12.22 22.36 -9.90
C THR A 264 11.20 22.01 -8.81
N PRO A 265 10.93 22.93 -7.86
CA PRO A 265 10.05 22.65 -6.73
C PRO A 265 8.58 22.63 -7.14
N ILE A 266 7.79 21.92 -6.33
CA ILE A 266 6.32 21.92 -6.37
C ILE A 266 5.84 22.68 -5.13
N ILE A 267 5.15 23.80 -5.35
CA ILE A 267 4.67 24.69 -4.30
C ILE A 267 3.15 24.75 -4.37
N VAL A 268 2.49 24.26 -3.34
CA VAL A 268 1.04 24.33 -3.17
C VAL A 268 0.72 25.25 -2.00
N GLU A 269 -0.29 26.09 -2.14
CA GLU A 269 -0.86 26.89 -1.07
C GLU A 269 -1.98 26.10 -0.40
N SER A 270 -3.03 25.72 -1.15
CA SER A 270 -3.99 24.70 -0.74
C SER A 270 -4.48 23.87 -1.94
N LEU A 271 -4.83 22.59 -1.71
CA LEU A 271 -5.42 21.73 -2.74
C LEU A 271 -6.32 20.66 -2.10
N ALA A 272 -7.57 20.55 -2.57
CA ALA A 272 -8.49 19.48 -2.20
C ALA A 272 -8.71 18.54 -3.39
N ALA A 273 -8.45 17.24 -3.22
CA ALA A 273 -8.70 16.23 -4.26
C ALA A 273 -8.84 14.83 -3.67
N ASN A 274 -9.50 13.91 -4.39
CA ASN A 274 -9.58 12.52 -3.92
C ASN A 274 -8.20 11.86 -3.99
N ARG A 275 -7.48 12.03 -5.11
CA ARG A 275 -6.10 11.54 -5.32
C ARG A 275 -5.12 12.67 -5.64
N ILE A 276 -3.97 12.71 -4.97
CA ILE A 276 -2.89 13.68 -5.19
C ILE A 276 -1.56 12.93 -5.37
N SER A 277 -0.85 13.22 -6.46
CA SER A 277 0.37 12.50 -6.88
C SER A 277 1.44 13.50 -7.30
N LEU A 278 2.34 13.89 -6.38
CA LEU A 278 3.36 14.91 -6.63
C LEU A 278 4.76 14.29 -6.65
N ARG A 279 5.46 14.42 -7.79
CA ARG A 279 6.78 13.82 -8.02
C ARG A 279 7.78 14.81 -8.57
N THR A 280 8.96 14.82 -7.97
CA THR A 280 10.17 15.50 -8.47
C THR A 280 11.40 14.64 -8.17
N SER A 281 12.59 15.04 -8.58
CA SER A 281 13.82 14.31 -8.28
C SER A 281 14.71 15.10 -7.32
N ASN A 282 15.04 16.34 -7.67
CA ASN A 282 16.11 17.12 -7.05
C ASN A 282 15.60 18.44 -6.43
N ALA A 283 14.35 18.48 -5.97
CA ALA A 283 13.73 19.70 -5.47
C ALA A 283 12.64 19.44 -4.42
N ASN A 284 12.22 20.50 -3.75
CA ASN A 284 11.33 20.40 -2.59
C ASN A 284 9.84 20.38 -2.99
N ILE A 285 9.04 19.68 -2.18
CA ILE A 285 7.57 19.70 -2.26
C ILE A 285 7.04 20.34 -0.98
N ARG A 286 6.11 21.31 -1.10
CA ARG A 286 5.47 21.90 0.08
C ARG A 286 4.03 22.34 -0.18
N GLY A 287 3.21 22.34 0.87
CA GLY A 287 1.89 22.97 0.85
C GLY A 287 0.87 22.35 1.81
N TYR A 288 -0.38 22.81 1.69
CA TYR A 288 -1.54 22.23 2.36
C TYR A 288 -2.34 21.32 1.42
N PHE A 289 -2.74 20.15 1.90
CA PHE A 289 -3.47 19.13 1.13
C PHE A 289 -4.69 18.63 1.90
N ASN A 290 -5.84 18.53 1.24
CA ASN A 290 -6.99 17.78 1.76
C ASN A 290 -7.29 16.59 0.83
N VAL A 291 -7.35 15.37 1.38
CA VAL A 291 -7.35 14.12 0.61
C VAL A 291 -8.31 13.09 1.18
N THR A 292 -9.09 12.45 0.30
CA THR A 292 -10.08 11.42 0.67
C THR A 292 -9.66 9.98 0.34
N ASP A 293 -8.69 9.77 -0.56
CA ASP A 293 -8.34 8.42 -1.08
C ASP A 293 -6.82 8.15 -1.08
N ASP A 294 -6.00 8.90 -1.85
CA ASP A 294 -4.54 8.68 -1.89
C ASP A 294 -3.71 9.97 -2.03
N LEU A 295 -2.70 10.12 -1.16
CA LEU A 295 -1.68 11.18 -1.20
C LEU A 295 -0.29 10.56 -1.41
N SER A 296 0.23 10.64 -2.64
CA SER A 296 1.53 10.11 -3.03
C SER A 296 2.52 11.26 -3.28
N LEU A 297 3.53 11.40 -2.41
CA LEU A 297 4.57 12.44 -2.53
C LEU A 297 5.95 11.80 -2.67
N ASN A 298 6.73 12.19 -3.69
CA ASN A 298 8.06 11.62 -3.93
C ASN A 298 9.08 12.67 -4.38
N THR A 299 10.22 12.74 -3.69
CA THR A 299 11.42 13.43 -4.13
C THR A 299 12.66 12.62 -3.78
N SER A 300 13.66 12.57 -4.66
CA SER A 300 14.84 11.72 -4.52
C SER A 300 15.94 12.35 -3.65
N ASP A 301 16.11 13.67 -3.72
CA ASP A 301 17.09 14.44 -2.95
C ASP A 301 16.48 15.59 -2.12
N GLY A 302 15.28 16.07 -2.47
CA GLY A 302 14.70 17.29 -1.89
C GLY A 302 13.98 17.11 -0.56
N ASP A 303 13.61 18.22 0.08
CA ASP A 303 12.82 18.24 1.31
C ASP A 303 11.30 18.18 1.01
N ILE A 304 10.53 17.63 1.94
CA ILE A 304 9.06 17.66 1.92
C ILE A 304 8.57 18.34 3.20
N THR A 305 7.85 19.46 3.07
CA THR A 305 7.27 20.21 4.19
C THR A 305 5.79 20.41 3.95
N ILE A 306 4.94 19.61 4.59
CA ILE A 306 3.49 19.61 4.35
C ILE A 306 2.68 19.82 5.62
N SER A 307 1.47 20.31 5.43
CA SER A 307 0.36 20.09 6.35
C SER A 307 -0.82 19.56 5.55
N GLY A 308 -1.78 18.92 6.21
CA GLY A 308 -2.95 18.46 5.50
C GLY A 308 -3.99 17.77 6.36
N ALA A 309 -5.16 17.59 5.78
CA ALA A 309 -6.24 16.82 6.36
C ALA A 309 -6.47 15.54 5.54
N MET A 310 -6.79 14.46 6.26
CA MET A 310 -7.14 13.17 5.66
C MET A 310 -8.58 12.84 6.05
N GLU A 311 -9.42 12.64 5.06
CA GLU A 311 -10.83 12.27 5.22
C GLU A 311 -11.00 10.77 5.03
N SER A 312 -11.89 10.13 5.80
CA SER A 312 -12.36 8.77 5.54
C SER A 312 -13.83 8.63 5.97
N ASP A 313 -14.63 8.02 5.11
CA ASP A 313 -16.03 7.61 5.33
C ASP A 313 -16.19 6.41 6.29
N GLY A 314 -15.07 5.82 6.73
CA GLY A 314 -15.02 4.60 7.54
C GLY A 314 -15.22 3.30 6.75
N LEU A 315 -15.44 3.38 5.44
CA LEU A 315 -15.52 2.25 4.51
C LEU A 315 -14.21 2.11 3.70
N SER A 316 -13.57 3.24 3.42
CA SER A 316 -12.42 3.41 2.52
C SER A 316 -11.15 3.77 3.31
N GLU A 317 -10.03 3.08 3.04
CA GLU A 317 -8.71 3.40 3.60
C GLU A 317 -8.10 4.62 2.89
N CYS A 318 -8.10 5.79 3.54
CA CYS A 318 -7.37 6.96 3.04
C CYS A 318 -5.86 6.75 3.23
N ARG A 319 -5.11 6.72 2.12
CA ARG A 319 -3.69 6.38 2.10
C ARG A 319 -2.82 7.62 1.91
N THR A 320 -1.71 7.68 2.63
CA THR A 320 -0.62 8.64 2.41
C THR A 320 0.70 7.88 2.30
N THR A 321 1.44 8.10 1.21
CA THR A 321 2.76 7.52 0.96
C THR A 321 3.75 8.63 0.61
N ILE A 322 4.75 8.86 1.47
CA ILE A 322 5.72 9.94 1.31
C ILE A 322 7.14 9.40 1.28
N HIS A 323 7.89 9.74 0.23
CA HIS A 323 9.31 9.43 0.11
C HIS A 323 10.12 10.72 -0.14
N SER A 324 11.14 10.96 0.69
CA SER A 324 12.04 12.14 0.56
C SER A 324 13.51 11.72 0.69
N GLY A 325 14.40 12.37 -0.05
CA GLY A 325 15.84 12.26 0.16
C GLY A 325 16.34 13.14 1.31
N GLY A 326 15.80 14.36 1.37
CA GLY A 326 16.11 15.38 2.37
C GLY A 326 15.25 15.29 3.63
N LEU A 327 14.92 16.44 4.19
CA LEU A 327 14.09 16.59 5.39
C LEU A 327 12.62 16.27 5.10
N LEU A 328 11.95 15.60 6.03
CA LEU A 328 10.49 15.41 6.02
C LEU A 328 9.87 16.05 7.26
N GLU A 329 9.07 17.09 7.07
CA GLU A 329 8.19 17.69 8.07
C GLU A 329 6.74 17.53 7.58
N ALA A 330 5.90 16.84 8.34
CA ALA A 330 4.51 16.59 7.95
C ALA A 330 3.56 16.67 9.15
N ASN A 331 2.50 17.47 9.02
CA ASN A 331 1.44 17.57 10.02
C ASN A 331 0.07 17.15 9.44
N PHE A 332 -0.57 16.15 10.04
CA PHE A 332 -1.84 15.59 9.62
C PHE A 332 -2.95 15.83 10.65
N THR A 333 -4.12 16.25 10.17
CA THR A 333 -5.38 16.20 10.92
C THR A 333 -6.30 15.16 10.28
N LEU A 334 -6.50 14.02 10.93
CA LEU A 334 -7.41 12.99 10.45
C LEU A 334 -8.84 13.36 10.88
N TYR A 335 -9.82 13.16 9.99
CA TYR A 335 -11.24 13.37 10.28
C TYR A 335 -12.11 12.35 9.54
N SER A 336 -13.30 12.08 10.06
CA SER A 336 -14.29 11.25 9.39
C SER A 336 -15.54 12.07 9.07
N THR A 337 -16.16 11.77 7.94
CA THR A 337 -17.39 12.42 7.44
C THR A 337 -18.65 11.58 7.67
N ASN A 338 -18.52 10.39 8.26
CA ASN A 338 -19.63 9.51 8.56
C ASN A 338 -20.25 9.83 9.93
N VAL A 339 -21.53 10.21 9.94
CA VAL A 339 -22.24 10.66 11.15
C VAL A 339 -22.59 9.50 12.09
N ASP A 340 -22.79 8.30 11.54
CA ASP A 340 -23.11 7.09 12.31
C ASP A 340 -21.85 6.37 12.81
N HIS A 341 -20.69 6.65 12.20
CA HIS A 341 -19.40 6.06 12.53
C HIS A 341 -18.29 7.12 12.58
N ASP A 342 -17.88 7.55 13.78
CA ASP A 342 -16.64 8.34 14.02
C ASP A 342 -15.34 7.67 13.47
N ARG A 343 -15.43 6.48 12.88
CA ARG A 343 -14.34 5.52 12.68
C ARG A 343 -13.73 5.59 11.28
N GLY A 344 -12.96 6.64 11.01
CA GLY A 344 -12.15 6.72 9.79
C GLY A 344 -11.03 5.68 9.74
N ILE A 345 -10.68 5.21 8.53
CA ILE A 345 -9.59 4.27 8.25
C ILE A 345 -8.46 5.01 7.53
N PHE A 346 -7.26 5.01 8.11
CA PHE A 346 -6.12 5.81 7.65
C PHE A 346 -4.82 5.00 7.57
N SER A 347 -4.06 5.19 6.49
CA SER A 347 -2.76 4.55 6.26
C SER A 347 -1.71 5.62 6.01
N ILE A 348 -0.68 5.72 6.85
CA ILE A 348 0.42 6.69 6.67
C ILE A 348 1.74 5.93 6.60
N SER A 349 2.41 6.01 5.44
CA SER A 349 3.71 5.39 5.17
C SER A 349 4.73 6.45 4.77
N THR A 350 5.77 6.64 5.58
CA THR A 350 6.82 7.64 5.33
C THR A 350 8.21 7.00 5.28
N SER A 351 9.07 7.47 4.38
CA SER A 351 10.44 6.97 4.22
C SER A 351 11.41 8.09 3.83
N THR A 352 12.50 8.23 4.58
CA THR A 352 13.56 9.20 4.31
C THR A 352 14.95 8.56 4.20
N PHE A 353 15.83 9.20 3.43
CA PHE A 353 17.22 8.76 3.31
C PHE A 353 18.14 9.53 4.28
N ASN A 354 18.44 10.80 3.99
CA ASN A 354 19.45 11.57 4.72
C ASN A 354 18.86 12.49 5.81
N GLY A 355 17.74 13.15 5.54
CA GLY A 355 17.23 14.22 6.40
C GLY A 355 16.44 13.75 7.63
N PRO A 356 16.25 14.62 8.63
CA PRO A 356 15.40 14.33 9.77
C PRO A 356 13.95 14.15 9.33
N THR A 357 13.21 13.33 10.08
CA THR A 357 11.79 13.05 9.84
C THR A 357 10.99 13.43 11.08
N ASP A 358 10.24 14.52 11.00
CA ASP A 358 9.34 15.01 12.06
C ASP A 358 7.90 14.89 11.54
N VAL A 359 7.19 13.84 11.97
CA VAL A 359 5.79 13.61 11.56
C VAL A 359 4.85 13.74 12.75
N VAL A 360 3.82 14.57 12.61
CA VAL A 360 2.81 14.85 13.63
C VAL A 360 1.45 14.47 13.09
N VAL A 361 0.70 13.65 13.84
CA VAL A 361 -0.74 13.50 13.67
C VAL A 361 -1.39 14.29 14.81
N SER A 362 -1.83 15.52 14.51
CA SER A 362 -2.29 16.49 15.51
C SER A 362 -3.64 16.12 16.13
N SER A 363 -4.53 15.56 15.32
CA SER A 363 -5.85 15.10 15.72
C SER A 363 -6.27 13.88 14.90
N ALA A 364 -7.09 13.04 15.50
CA ALA A 364 -7.80 11.96 14.82
C ALA A 364 -9.11 11.67 15.55
N PRO A 365 -10.14 11.11 14.89
CA PRO A 365 -11.42 10.78 15.52
C PRO A 365 -11.31 9.77 16.67
N ILE A 366 -12.42 9.54 17.38
CA ILE A 366 -12.52 8.46 18.36
C ILE A 366 -12.70 7.13 17.62
N ASP A 367 -12.13 6.04 18.17
CA ASP A 367 -12.17 4.69 17.57
C ASP A 367 -11.63 4.58 16.12
N HIS A 368 -10.81 5.54 15.67
CA HIS A 368 -10.19 5.52 14.34
C HIS A 368 -9.21 4.34 14.15
N ASN A 369 -9.05 3.86 12.92
CA ASN A 369 -8.04 2.85 12.58
C ASN A 369 -6.86 3.53 11.86
N LEU A 370 -5.72 3.70 12.54
CA LEU A 370 -4.50 4.29 11.97
C LEU A 370 -3.39 3.24 11.82
N ARG A 371 -3.09 2.89 10.58
CA ARG A 371 -1.88 2.15 10.20
C ARG A 371 -0.74 3.12 9.92
N PHE A 372 0.09 3.39 10.93
CA PHE A 372 1.26 4.26 10.78
C PHE A 372 2.57 3.46 10.58
N SER A 373 3.39 3.87 9.62
CA SER A 373 4.72 3.32 9.33
C SER A 373 5.68 4.45 8.95
N ALA A 374 6.85 4.51 9.60
CA ALA A 374 7.90 5.45 9.26
C ALA A 374 9.28 4.81 9.33
N ASN A 375 10.16 5.17 8.41
CA ASN A 375 11.56 4.76 8.40
C ASN A 375 12.47 5.91 7.95
N SER A 376 13.71 5.88 8.43
CA SER A 376 14.80 6.74 8.00
C SER A 376 16.09 5.92 7.89
N CYS A 377 17.01 6.28 6.98
CA CYS A 377 18.31 5.61 6.87
C CYS A 377 19.38 6.24 7.77
N GLU A 378 19.61 7.55 7.65
CA GLU A 378 20.62 8.29 8.44
C GLU A 378 20.01 9.32 9.40
N GLY A 379 18.93 9.98 8.99
CA GLY A 379 18.30 11.06 9.77
C GLY A 379 17.52 10.58 11.00
N PRO A 380 17.39 11.42 12.04
CA PRO A 380 16.58 11.10 13.22
C PRO A 380 15.09 11.11 12.88
N LEU A 381 14.37 10.08 13.35
CA LEU A 381 12.92 9.95 13.21
C LEU A 381 12.21 10.34 14.52
N ARG A 382 11.26 11.27 14.44
CA ARG A 382 10.33 11.63 15.52
C ARG A 382 8.89 11.52 14.99
N ILE A 383 8.03 10.95 15.82
CA ILE A 383 6.61 10.75 15.53
C ILE A 383 5.83 11.28 16.73
N ALA A 384 4.80 12.08 16.49
CA ALA A 384 3.78 12.42 17.47
C ALA A 384 2.42 11.90 17.00
N LEU A 385 1.69 11.25 17.90
CA LEU A 385 0.36 10.70 17.68
C LEU A 385 -0.65 11.42 18.60
N PRO A 386 -1.93 11.51 18.24
CA PRO A 386 -2.93 12.26 19.00
C PRO A 386 -3.30 11.51 20.28
N THR A 387 -3.86 12.23 21.26
CA THR A 387 -4.34 11.62 22.52
C THR A 387 -5.48 10.64 22.33
N THR A 388 -6.16 10.65 21.16
CA THR A 388 -7.16 9.65 20.74
C THR A 388 -6.57 8.32 20.28
N TYR A 389 -5.26 8.22 20.03
CA TYR A 389 -4.64 6.97 19.57
C TYR A 389 -4.69 5.87 20.64
N GLU A 390 -5.16 4.69 20.25
CA GLU A 390 -5.23 3.46 21.07
C GLU A 390 -4.78 2.26 20.19
N GLY A 391 -3.50 1.90 20.20
CA GLY A 391 -3.01 0.82 19.33
C GLY A 391 -1.56 0.36 19.56
N PRO A 392 -1.18 -0.83 19.01
CA PRO A 392 0.15 -1.41 19.13
C PRO A 392 1.23 -0.57 18.40
N PHE A 393 2.43 -0.44 18.99
CA PHE A 393 3.59 0.20 18.34
C PHE A 393 4.86 -0.65 18.44
N SER A 394 5.76 -0.43 17.48
CA SER A 394 7.08 -1.07 17.40
C SER A 394 8.10 -0.05 16.90
N LEU A 395 9.15 0.19 17.68
CA LEU A 395 10.24 1.13 17.34
C LEU A 395 11.56 0.37 17.32
N ILE A 396 12.36 0.54 16.26
CA ILE A 396 13.66 -0.13 16.06
C ILE A 396 14.65 0.92 15.56
N SER A 397 15.88 0.95 16.09
CA SER A 397 16.94 1.82 15.58
C SER A 397 18.30 1.14 15.69
N SER A 398 19.14 1.26 14.66
CA SER A 398 20.43 0.57 14.53
C SER A 398 21.54 1.14 15.41
N GLY A 399 21.52 2.44 15.73
CA GLY A 399 22.62 3.13 16.42
C GLY A 399 22.28 3.75 17.78
N SER A 400 21.00 3.92 18.12
CA SER A 400 20.57 4.53 19.38
C SER A 400 19.35 3.81 19.94
N SER A 401 19.13 3.86 21.26
CA SER A 401 17.89 3.33 21.83
C SER A 401 16.71 4.24 21.44
N PRO A 402 15.61 3.71 20.87
CA PRO A 402 14.38 4.48 20.73
C PRO A 402 13.92 5.05 22.08
N VAL A 403 13.33 6.24 22.05
CA VAL A 403 12.85 6.96 23.24
C VAL A 403 11.36 7.23 23.09
N LEU A 404 10.57 6.68 24.01
CA LEU A 404 9.16 6.99 24.13
C LEU A 404 8.96 8.21 25.04
N LYS A 405 8.03 9.09 24.66
CA LYS A 405 7.46 10.12 25.53
C LYS A 405 5.94 9.98 25.48
N TYR A 406 5.28 10.08 26.62
CA TYR A 406 3.83 10.02 26.75
C TYR A 406 3.39 10.89 27.93
N ASP A 407 2.15 11.34 27.91
CA ASP A 407 1.50 11.94 29.09
C ASP A 407 1.11 10.82 30.06
N PRO A 408 1.52 10.85 31.34
CA PRO A 408 1.10 9.86 32.34
C PRO A 408 -0.33 10.07 32.88
N ASN A 409 -0.97 11.22 32.65
CA ASN A 409 -2.33 11.51 33.11
C ASN A 409 -3.24 12.10 32.00
N PRO A 410 -3.32 11.48 30.80
CA PRO A 410 -4.06 12.05 29.68
C PRO A 410 -5.57 11.98 29.95
N VAL A 411 -6.27 13.07 29.65
CA VAL A 411 -7.74 13.12 29.69
C VAL A 411 -8.31 12.12 28.69
N ASP A 412 -9.25 11.27 29.11
CA ASP A 412 -9.97 10.35 28.22
C ASP A 412 -10.82 11.15 27.22
N PRO A 413 -10.50 11.14 25.90
CA PRO A 413 -11.21 11.95 24.92
C PRO A 413 -12.67 11.52 24.73
N THR A 414 -13.05 10.32 25.19
CA THR A 414 -14.46 9.86 25.18
C THR A 414 -15.29 10.41 26.34
N GLY A 415 -14.66 11.06 27.33
CA GLY A 415 -15.30 11.54 28.56
C GLY A 415 -15.76 10.42 29.52
N ARG A 416 -15.52 9.15 29.19
CA ARG A 416 -16.02 7.97 29.94
C ARG A 416 -15.21 7.62 31.19
N GLY A 417 -14.20 8.43 31.54
CA GLY A 417 -13.36 8.25 32.72
C GLY A 417 -12.44 7.02 32.65
N ARG A 418 -12.13 6.52 31.44
CA ARG A 418 -11.24 5.36 31.27
C ARG A 418 -9.82 5.73 31.68
N ASN A 419 -9.21 4.91 32.53
CA ASN A 419 -7.78 5.02 32.83
C ASN A 419 -6.95 4.61 31.59
N ARG A 420 -6.01 5.46 31.17
CA ARG A 420 -5.15 5.24 30.00
C ARG A 420 -3.73 4.98 30.46
N THR A 421 -3.21 3.77 30.24
CA THR A 421 -1.86 3.37 30.66
C THR A 421 -0.97 3.00 29.47
N VAL A 422 0.34 3.26 29.58
CA VAL A 422 1.32 2.98 28.52
C VAL A 422 2.32 1.92 29.01
N GLU A 423 2.10 0.67 28.62
CA GLU A 423 2.95 -0.48 28.97
C GLU A 423 3.86 -0.87 27.80
N TYR A 424 5.17 -0.61 27.93
CA TYR A 424 6.15 -0.96 26.90
C TYR A 424 7.28 -1.81 27.48
N TYR A 425 7.89 -2.64 26.62
CA TYR A 425 9.12 -3.37 26.95
C TYR A 425 10.24 -3.01 25.98
N LYS A 426 11.47 -2.96 26.51
CA LYS A 426 12.69 -2.68 25.75
C LYS A 426 13.48 -3.96 25.52
N ARG A 427 13.76 -4.28 24.26
CA ARG A 427 14.65 -5.38 23.90
C ARG A 427 16.08 -4.85 23.77
N GLY A 428 17.03 -5.53 24.41
CA GLY A 428 18.45 -5.28 24.20
C GLY A 428 18.86 -5.68 22.78
N PRO A 429 19.92 -5.05 22.21
CA PRO A 429 20.41 -5.40 20.89
C PRO A 429 20.86 -6.87 20.84
N GLN A 430 20.48 -7.59 19.79
CA GLN A 430 21.05 -8.90 19.47
C GLN A 430 22.29 -8.71 18.55
N PRO A 431 23.16 -9.71 18.38
CA PRO A 431 24.29 -9.60 17.45
C PRO A 431 23.83 -9.38 16.00
N GLY A 432 23.77 -8.12 15.57
CA GLY A 432 23.28 -7.68 14.25
C GLY A 432 22.00 -6.83 14.29
N ASP A 433 21.23 -6.87 15.38
CA ASP A 433 20.00 -6.08 15.55
C ASP A 433 20.23 -4.87 16.48
N GLY A 434 19.70 -3.71 16.09
CA GLY A 434 19.64 -2.53 16.94
C GLY A 434 18.61 -2.65 18.09
N PRO A 435 18.73 -1.85 19.16
CA PRO A 435 17.74 -1.81 20.25
C PRO A 435 16.33 -1.43 19.78
N SER A 436 15.32 -1.99 20.46
CA SER A 436 13.91 -1.77 20.12
C SER A 436 12.97 -1.61 21.33
N LEU A 437 11.84 -0.94 21.10
CA LEU A 437 10.71 -0.80 22.02
C LEU A 437 9.45 -1.36 21.39
N TYR A 438 8.59 -2.00 22.17
CA TYR A 438 7.31 -2.55 21.71
C TYR A 438 6.18 -2.25 22.70
N PHE A 439 4.96 -2.09 22.17
CA PHE A 439 3.70 -1.93 22.88
C PHE A 439 2.61 -2.73 22.14
N GLY A 440 1.67 -3.31 22.89
CA GLY A 440 0.68 -4.24 22.37
C GLY A 440 1.07 -5.71 22.53
N MET A 441 0.08 -6.53 22.89
CA MET A 441 0.13 -7.97 23.19
C MET A 441 1.47 -8.52 23.71
N LEU A 442 1.57 -8.57 25.04
CA LEU A 442 2.53 -9.39 25.77
C LEU A 442 2.39 -10.87 25.36
N HIS A 443 3.22 -11.26 24.40
CA HIS A 443 3.58 -12.64 24.13
C HIS A 443 4.25 -13.22 25.39
N PRO A 444 3.53 -14.00 26.22
CA PRO A 444 3.90 -14.15 27.62
C PRO A 444 5.25 -14.87 27.72
N ARG A 445 6.16 -14.33 28.54
CA ARG A 445 7.56 -14.77 28.69
C ARG A 445 8.35 -14.94 27.37
N GLY A 446 7.97 -14.23 26.31
CA GLY A 446 8.65 -14.28 25.01
C GLY A 446 8.23 -15.42 24.10
N PHE A 447 7.02 -15.96 24.24
CA PHE A 447 6.47 -16.99 23.36
C PHE A 447 5.36 -16.41 22.48
N GLU A 448 5.54 -16.54 21.17
CA GLU A 448 4.60 -16.08 20.16
C GLU A 448 3.84 -17.28 19.58
N VAL A 449 2.50 -17.21 19.56
CA VAL A 449 1.65 -18.30 19.09
C VAL A 449 0.63 -17.76 18.10
N ARG A 450 0.48 -18.41 16.96
CA ARG A 450 -0.50 -18.05 15.92
C ARG A 450 -1.31 -19.26 15.49
N VAL A 451 -2.53 -19.02 15.03
CA VAL A 451 -3.39 -20.00 14.36
C VAL A 451 -3.56 -19.57 12.91
N ALA A 452 -3.11 -20.37 11.96
CA ALA A 452 -3.14 -20.05 10.53
C ALA A 452 -4.04 -21.02 9.76
N ILE A 453 -4.71 -20.53 8.71
CA ILE A 453 -5.52 -21.31 7.77
C ILE A 453 -4.95 -21.12 6.36
N ASP A 454 -4.86 -22.21 5.60
CA ASP A 454 -4.27 -22.28 4.26
C ASP A 454 -2.80 -21.78 4.26
N GLU A 455 -2.54 -20.48 4.06
CA GLU A 455 -1.23 -19.83 4.28
C GLU A 455 -1.30 -18.49 5.05
N GLY A 456 -2.46 -18.08 5.57
CA GLY A 456 -2.66 -16.82 6.29
C GLY A 456 -2.93 -17.01 7.79
N ASP A 457 -2.41 -16.10 8.63
CA ASP A 457 -2.76 -16.04 10.06
C ASP A 457 -4.23 -15.64 10.24
N LEU A 458 -4.93 -16.26 11.20
CA LEU A 458 -6.25 -15.81 11.64
C LEU A 458 -6.11 -14.56 12.52
N GLU A 459 -7.01 -13.61 12.32
CA GLU A 459 -7.12 -12.41 13.15
C GLU A 459 -7.61 -12.76 14.57
N GLU A 460 -7.00 -12.11 15.57
CA GLU A 460 -7.26 -12.34 16.99
C GLU A 460 -8.09 -11.18 17.59
N TYR A 461 -9.28 -11.50 18.09
CA TYR A 461 -10.24 -10.52 18.61
C TYR A 461 -10.35 -10.60 20.14
N GLY A 462 -10.67 -9.47 20.79
CA GLY A 462 -11.05 -9.43 22.21
C GLY A 462 -9.99 -9.97 23.19
N THR A 463 -8.70 -9.83 22.87
CA THR A 463 -7.59 -10.39 23.65
C THR A 463 -7.54 -9.87 25.09
N LYS A 464 -7.37 -10.81 26.03
CA LYS A 464 -7.25 -10.60 27.47
C LYS A 464 -6.01 -11.35 27.97
N VAL A 465 -4.96 -10.60 28.30
CA VAL A 465 -3.84 -11.09 29.11
C VAL A 465 -4.32 -11.16 30.56
N ARG A 466 -4.00 -12.25 31.28
CA ARG A 466 -4.38 -12.44 32.69
C ARG A 466 -3.22 -12.22 33.64
N ASP A 467 -2.03 -12.62 33.21
CA ASP A 467 -0.77 -12.54 33.94
C ASP A 467 0.41 -12.72 32.96
N GLU A 468 1.65 -12.57 33.42
CA GLU A 468 2.88 -12.73 32.62
C GLU A 468 3.04 -14.10 31.93
N ALA A 469 2.23 -15.10 32.28
CA ALA A 469 2.27 -16.46 31.79
C ALA A 469 0.96 -16.92 31.12
N SER A 470 -0.10 -16.09 31.05
CA SER A 470 -1.41 -16.53 30.55
C SER A 470 -2.13 -15.47 29.73
N MET A 471 -2.52 -15.83 28.50
CA MET A 471 -3.35 -15.00 27.63
C MET A 471 -4.50 -15.80 26.99
N SER A 472 -5.57 -15.08 26.64
CA SER A 472 -6.75 -15.63 25.96
C SER A 472 -7.32 -14.63 24.96
N CYS A 473 -7.76 -15.09 23.79
CA CYS A 473 -8.35 -14.29 22.71
C CYS A 473 -9.43 -15.10 21.97
N TYR A 474 -10.13 -14.47 21.02
CA TYR A 474 -11.12 -15.10 20.14
C TYR A 474 -10.59 -15.17 18.71
N ILE A 475 -10.97 -16.20 17.94
CA ILE A 475 -10.61 -16.33 16.52
C ILE A 475 -11.81 -16.82 15.71
N ALA A 476 -11.94 -16.34 14.47
CA ALA A 476 -12.99 -16.78 13.56
C ALA A 476 -12.67 -18.17 12.98
N SER A 477 -13.46 -19.19 13.32
CA SER A 477 -13.29 -20.56 12.81
C SER A 477 -13.94 -20.74 11.45
N GLN A 478 -13.14 -20.97 10.40
CA GLN A 478 -13.64 -21.27 9.05
C GLN A 478 -13.94 -22.78 8.94
N VAL A 479 -15.23 -23.12 8.85
CA VAL A 479 -15.71 -24.52 8.82
C VAL A 479 -15.18 -25.27 7.59
N ASN A 480 -14.90 -26.56 7.77
CA ASN A 480 -14.30 -27.50 6.82
C ASN A 480 -12.89 -27.14 6.32
N LYS A 481 -12.25 -26.07 6.81
CA LYS A 481 -10.87 -25.74 6.49
C LYS A 481 -9.85 -26.34 7.47
N PRO A 482 -8.68 -26.77 6.99
CA PRO A 482 -7.60 -27.21 7.84
C PRO A 482 -6.85 -26.02 8.47
N PHE A 483 -6.37 -26.18 9.71
CA PHE A 483 -5.59 -25.15 10.40
C PHE A 483 -4.25 -25.64 10.95
N THR A 484 -3.33 -24.69 11.08
CA THR A 484 -1.97 -24.86 11.59
C THR A 484 -1.79 -24.03 12.86
N LEU A 485 -1.13 -24.62 13.86
CA LEU A 485 -0.69 -23.94 15.07
C LEU A 485 0.82 -23.70 14.98
N GLU A 486 1.24 -22.44 15.07
CA GLU A 486 2.66 -22.07 15.07
C GLU A 486 3.06 -21.51 16.42
N LEU A 487 4.17 -22.01 16.99
CA LEU A 487 4.82 -21.44 18.17
C LEU A 487 6.22 -20.96 17.77
N LYS A 488 6.55 -19.71 18.08
CA LYS A 488 7.87 -19.11 17.93
C LYS A 488 8.45 -18.79 19.31
N ASN A 489 9.60 -19.38 19.61
CA ASN A 489 10.28 -19.25 20.90
C ASN A 489 11.29 -18.10 20.84
N ASN A 490 10.89 -16.89 21.28
CA ASN A 490 11.82 -15.76 21.35
C ASN A 490 12.68 -15.76 22.64
N SER A 491 12.39 -16.67 23.59
CA SER A 491 13.13 -16.86 24.84
C SER A 491 14.50 -17.55 24.62
N ASP A 492 15.22 -17.77 25.72
CA ASP A 492 16.51 -18.49 25.76
C ASP A 492 16.39 -19.87 26.44
N SER A 493 15.17 -20.40 26.61
CA SER A 493 14.92 -21.74 27.16
C SER A 493 14.47 -22.74 26.09
N ASP A 494 15.00 -23.96 26.15
CA ASP A 494 14.40 -25.12 25.47
C ASP A 494 12.98 -25.35 26.02
N VAL A 495 11.97 -25.41 25.15
CA VAL A 495 10.60 -25.74 25.54
C VAL A 495 10.01 -26.90 24.76
N THR A 496 8.99 -27.51 25.35
CA THR A 496 7.98 -28.29 24.63
C THR A 496 6.63 -27.60 24.77
N PHE A 497 5.83 -27.62 23.72
CA PHE A 497 4.43 -27.20 23.78
C PHE A 497 3.50 -28.37 23.57
N ARG A 498 2.32 -28.30 24.19
CA ARG A 498 1.22 -29.23 24.00
C ARG A 498 -0.04 -28.48 23.59
N CYS A 499 -0.55 -28.84 22.42
CA CYS A 499 -1.82 -28.35 21.91
C CYS A 499 -2.95 -29.27 22.36
N PHE A 500 -4.01 -28.66 22.87
CA PHE A 500 -5.29 -29.29 23.17
C PHE A 500 -6.37 -28.55 22.40
N ALA A 501 -7.40 -29.24 21.90
CA ALA A 501 -8.62 -28.63 21.42
C ALA A 501 -9.81 -29.40 22.01
N ASP A 502 -10.87 -28.70 22.42
CA ASP A 502 -12.06 -29.30 23.03
C ASP A 502 -11.73 -30.20 24.25
N GLY A 503 -10.70 -29.80 25.00
CA GLY A 503 -10.10 -30.56 26.12
C GLY A 503 -9.22 -31.75 25.71
N VAL A 504 -9.30 -32.21 24.46
CA VAL A 504 -8.54 -33.36 23.94
C VAL A 504 -7.11 -32.95 23.60
N TRP A 505 -6.12 -33.70 24.09
CA TRP A 505 -4.73 -33.50 23.67
C TRP A 505 -4.52 -33.97 22.23
N LEU A 506 -4.08 -33.06 21.35
CA LEU A 506 -3.89 -33.34 19.92
C LEU A 506 -2.42 -33.61 19.57
N ALA A 507 -1.52 -32.73 20.04
CA ALA A 507 -0.13 -32.75 19.59
C ALA A 507 0.81 -32.09 20.61
N GLY A 508 2.11 -32.31 20.39
CA GLY A 508 3.16 -31.52 21.03
C GLY A 508 4.49 -31.69 20.32
N LYS A 509 5.35 -30.68 20.40
CA LYS A 509 6.68 -30.65 19.80
C LYS A 509 7.65 -29.86 20.69
N PRO A 510 8.96 -30.13 20.59
CA PRO A 510 9.98 -29.19 21.05
C PRO A 510 9.93 -27.90 20.22
N CYS A 511 10.47 -26.82 20.79
CA CYS A 511 10.80 -25.59 20.08
C CYS A 511 12.00 -24.94 20.78
N TYR A 512 13.16 -24.89 20.11
CA TYR A 512 14.39 -24.38 20.70
C TYR A 512 14.46 -22.83 20.64
N PRO A 513 15.34 -22.18 21.41
CA PRO A 513 15.54 -20.73 21.34
C PRO A 513 15.70 -20.22 19.90
N LYS A 514 14.92 -19.18 19.57
CA LYS A 514 14.81 -18.52 18.27
C LYS A 514 14.22 -19.36 17.12
N GLU A 515 13.73 -20.57 17.38
CA GLU A 515 13.02 -21.37 16.37
C GLU A 515 11.50 -21.06 16.29
N THR A 516 10.88 -21.48 15.18
CA THR A 516 9.42 -21.61 15.03
C THR A 516 9.04 -23.08 14.78
N ALA A 517 8.17 -23.63 15.62
CA ALA A 517 7.69 -25.00 15.54
C ALA A 517 6.20 -25.05 15.16
N ARG A 518 5.88 -25.80 14.10
CA ARG A 518 4.53 -25.87 13.49
C ARG A 518 3.83 -27.19 13.77
N ALA A 519 2.56 -27.19 14.16
CA ALA A 519 1.71 -28.37 14.32
C ALA A 519 0.45 -28.24 13.44
N ARG A 520 0.25 -29.19 12.51
CA ARG A 520 -0.76 -29.10 11.44
C ARG A 520 -1.78 -30.25 11.43
N GLY A 521 -1.74 -31.10 12.45
CA GLY A 521 -2.44 -32.39 12.45
C GLY A 521 -1.80 -33.43 13.38
N VAL A 522 -2.48 -34.56 13.50
CA VAL A 522 -1.99 -35.75 14.24
C VAL A 522 -1.29 -36.70 13.28
N SER A 523 -0.10 -37.18 13.63
CA SER A 523 0.57 -38.23 12.84
C SER A 523 -0.04 -39.60 13.14
N SER A 524 -0.68 -40.19 12.14
CA SER A 524 -1.30 -41.53 12.19
C SER A 524 -0.29 -42.64 11.93
N SER A 525 0.72 -42.42 11.09
CA SER A 525 1.82 -43.35 10.85
C SER A 525 3.19 -42.65 10.72
N LYS A 526 4.25 -43.44 10.45
CA LYS A 526 5.60 -42.91 10.19
C LYS A 526 5.62 -41.85 9.08
N SER A 527 4.75 -41.95 8.06
CA SER A 527 4.72 -41.11 6.86
C SER A 527 3.32 -40.55 6.52
N SER A 528 2.39 -40.52 7.47
CA SER A 528 1.06 -39.94 7.26
C SER A 528 0.55 -39.14 8.46
N LEU A 529 -0.33 -38.19 8.17
CA LEU A 529 -0.88 -37.22 9.12
C LEU A 529 -2.34 -36.91 8.74
N ARG A 530 -3.21 -36.79 9.74
CA ARG A 530 -4.56 -36.23 9.57
C ARG A 530 -4.57 -34.76 10.02
N PRO A 531 -4.94 -33.79 9.17
CA PRO A 531 -4.94 -32.37 9.53
C PRO A 531 -5.91 -32.03 10.67
N PHE A 532 -5.65 -30.96 11.41
CA PHE A 532 -6.68 -30.36 12.27
C PHE A 532 -7.68 -29.60 11.40
N VAL A 533 -8.98 -29.80 11.61
CA VAL A 533 -10.05 -29.15 10.83
C VAL A 533 -11.10 -28.58 11.78
N PHE A 534 -11.65 -27.40 11.48
CA PHE A 534 -12.85 -26.92 12.15
C PHE A 534 -14.09 -27.52 11.49
N ALA A 535 -15.01 -28.10 12.26
CA ALA A 535 -16.23 -28.72 11.75
C ALA A 535 -17.46 -28.24 12.54
N ASN A 536 -18.64 -28.44 11.96
CA ASN A 536 -19.91 -28.21 12.65
C ASN A 536 -20.14 -29.28 13.74
N VAL A 537 -20.94 -28.94 14.75
CA VAL A 537 -21.44 -29.91 15.73
C VAL A 537 -22.69 -30.57 15.16
N GLU A 538 -22.58 -31.84 14.80
CA GLU A 538 -23.72 -32.73 14.57
C GLU A 538 -24.34 -33.14 15.92
N THR A 539 -25.65 -33.33 15.97
CA THR A 539 -26.38 -33.71 17.19
C THR A 539 -27.32 -34.89 16.97
N SER A 540 -27.46 -35.77 17.97
CA SER A 540 -28.40 -36.89 17.98
C SER A 540 -29.23 -36.93 19.26
N GLU A 541 -30.44 -37.50 19.16
CA GLU A 541 -31.35 -37.71 20.29
C GLU A 541 -30.96 -38.96 21.11
N GLU A 542 -30.36 -39.97 20.48
CA GLU A 542 -29.87 -41.17 21.17
C GLU A 542 -28.68 -40.84 22.10
N THR A 543 -28.71 -41.39 23.31
CA THR A 543 -27.80 -41.04 24.41
C THR A 543 -26.47 -41.80 24.37
N PRO A 544 -25.32 -41.12 24.20
CA PRO A 544 -24.01 -41.72 24.44
C PRO A 544 -23.68 -41.66 25.94
N GLU A 545 -23.32 -42.79 26.54
CA GLU A 545 -23.03 -42.86 27.97
C GLU A 545 -21.80 -42.00 28.37
N SER A 546 -21.96 -41.12 29.36
CA SER A 546 -20.88 -40.47 30.13
C SER A 546 -19.86 -39.60 29.36
N ILE A 547 -20.30 -38.51 28.74
CA ILE A 547 -19.38 -37.40 28.39
C ILE A 547 -18.97 -36.64 29.67
N ASP A 548 -17.67 -36.64 29.98
CA ASP A 548 -17.07 -35.90 31.09
C ASP A 548 -17.44 -34.39 31.08
N PRO A 549 -18.06 -33.84 32.15
CA PRO A 549 -18.41 -32.41 32.26
C PRO A 549 -17.23 -31.46 32.06
N SER A 550 -16.01 -31.90 32.37
CA SER A 550 -14.78 -31.13 32.16
C SER A 550 -14.52 -30.87 30.67
N ARG A 551 -14.92 -31.80 29.79
CA ARG A 551 -14.82 -31.66 28.33
C ARG A 551 -15.89 -30.71 27.78
N MET A 552 -17.12 -30.77 28.30
CA MET A 552 -18.20 -29.85 27.90
C MET A 552 -17.87 -28.38 28.16
N ASN A 553 -17.06 -28.08 29.18
CA ASN A 553 -16.60 -26.72 29.47
C ASN A 553 -15.35 -26.31 28.67
N ALA A 554 -14.71 -27.22 27.94
CA ALA A 554 -13.58 -26.96 27.07
C ALA A 554 -13.96 -26.84 25.58
N LEU A 555 -15.21 -27.15 25.20
CA LEU A 555 -15.71 -27.05 23.83
C LEU A 555 -15.54 -25.64 23.25
N GLY A 556 -15.10 -25.57 21.99
CA GLY A 556 -14.81 -24.30 21.33
C GLY A 556 -13.57 -23.61 21.89
N THR A 557 -12.58 -24.36 22.39
CA THR A 557 -11.29 -23.79 22.83
C THR A 557 -10.10 -24.57 22.28
N ILE A 558 -9.05 -23.84 21.88
CA ILE A 558 -7.71 -24.38 21.63
C ILE A 558 -6.78 -23.85 22.73
N VAL A 559 -6.18 -24.76 23.49
CA VAL A 559 -5.28 -24.43 24.60
C VAL A 559 -3.87 -24.90 24.27
N ILE A 560 -2.90 -24.01 24.35
CA ILE A 560 -1.48 -24.34 24.16
C ILE A 560 -0.75 -24.10 25.48
N LYS A 561 -0.21 -25.19 26.05
CA LYS A 561 0.63 -25.16 27.26
C LYS A 561 2.11 -25.28 26.86
N VAL A 562 2.93 -24.29 27.18
CA VAL A 562 4.38 -24.30 26.99
C VAL A 562 5.07 -24.64 28.31
N ARG A 563 6.03 -25.56 28.30
CA ARG A 563 6.83 -25.96 29.47
C ARG A 563 8.30 -26.08 29.08
N ARG A 564 9.18 -25.54 29.90
CA ARG A 564 10.63 -25.65 29.77
C ARG A 564 11.05 -27.11 29.96
N ILE A 565 12.07 -27.54 29.22
CA ILE A 565 12.54 -28.92 29.21
C ILE A 565 14.05 -29.00 29.34
N ARG A 566 14.52 -30.17 29.79
CA ARG A 566 15.90 -30.64 29.57
C ARG A 566 15.83 -31.81 28.60
N CYS A 567 16.53 -31.71 27.46
CA CYS A 567 16.60 -32.79 26.49
C CYS A 567 17.44 -33.96 27.06
N LEU A 568 16.89 -35.17 27.06
CA LEU A 568 17.55 -36.39 27.54
C LEU A 568 17.92 -37.36 26.39
N GLY A 569 17.60 -37.01 25.14
CA GLY A 569 17.88 -37.84 23.96
C GLY A 569 16.63 -38.12 23.12
N TYR A 570 16.63 -39.25 22.40
CA TYR A 570 15.59 -39.61 21.44
C TYR A 570 15.13 -41.05 21.61
N ARG A 571 13.84 -41.30 21.33
CA ARG A 571 13.25 -42.65 21.21
C ARG A 571 12.45 -42.77 19.91
N GLU A 572 12.10 -43.99 19.51
CA GLU A 572 11.16 -44.18 18.40
C GLU A 572 9.79 -43.57 18.71
N ARG A 573 9.15 -43.03 17.67
CA ARG A 573 7.81 -42.45 17.77
C ARG A 573 6.77 -43.57 17.83
N LYS A 574 6.04 -43.66 18.94
CA LYS A 574 4.74 -44.34 18.96
C LYS A 574 3.70 -43.45 18.27
N PHE A 575 2.89 -44.05 17.42
CA PHE A 575 1.73 -43.41 16.79
C PHE A 575 0.49 -43.86 17.54
N THR A 576 -0.35 -42.92 17.93
CA THR A 576 -1.54 -43.16 18.75
C THR A 576 -2.55 -42.09 18.37
N MET A 577 -3.68 -42.50 17.83
CA MET A 577 -4.78 -41.58 17.54
C MET A 577 -5.41 -41.16 18.88
N PRO A 578 -5.61 -39.86 19.14
CA PRO A 578 -6.38 -39.42 20.29
C PRO A 578 -7.86 -39.81 20.11
N ALA A 579 -8.54 -40.09 21.23
CA ALA A 579 -9.98 -40.32 21.27
C ALA A 579 -10.75 -39.00 21.10
N ILE A 580 -10.74 -38.49 19.87
CA ILE A 580 -11.57 -37.37 19.41
C ILE A 580 -13.02 -37.85 19.31
N LEU A 581 -13.96 -36.92 19.49
CA LEU A 581 -15.39 -37.19 19.57
C LEU A 581 -15.99 -37.44 18.17
N ASP A 582 -15.52 -38.46 17.45
CA ASP A 582 -16.11 -38.83 16.17
C ASP A 582 -17.50 -39.46 16.46
N GLY A 583 -18.54 -38.64 16.30
CA GLY A 583 -19.92 -38.93 16.66
C GLY A 583 -20.71 -37.65 17.04
N PRO A 584 -22.05 -37.71 17.10
CA PRO A 584 -22.88 -36.55 17.41
C PRO A 584 -22.88 -36.22 18.91
N LEU A 585 -23.26 -34.98 19.26
CA LEU A 585 -23.46 -34.55 20.65
C LEU A 585 -24.96 -34.52 21.01
N HIS A 586 -25.29 -34.94 22.23
CA HIS A 586 -26.67 -34.87 22.75
C HIS A 586 -27.20 -33.42 22.72
N GLU A 587 -28.45 -33.20 22.29
CA GLU A 587 -29.01 -31.87 22.03
C GLU A 587 -28.95 -30.91 23.23
N GLY A 588 -29.11 -31.41 24.46
CA GLY A 588 -28.93 -30.63 25.69
C GLY A 588 -27.52 -30.02 25.88
N SER A 589 -26.57 -30.34 25.00
CA SER A 589 -25.24 -29.71 24.91
C SER A 589 -25.22 -28.40 24.12
N LYS A 590 -26.37 -27.94 23.58
CA LYS A 590 -26.55 -26.68 22.83
C LYS A 590 -26.23 -25.43 23.68
N LYS A 591 -24.95 -25.15 23.87
CA LYS A 591 -24.44 -23.76 23.95
C LYS A 591 -24.35 -23.26 22.50
N GLY A 592 -25.04 -22.16 22.19
CA GLY A 592 -25.42 -21.80 20.82
C GLY A 592 -24.30 -21.82 19.77
N GLY A 593 -24.51 -22.58 18.70
CA GLY A 593 -23.74 -22.52 17.45
C GLY A 593 -22.24 -22.82 17.53
N LEU A 594 -21.77 -23.53 18.56
CA LEU A 594 -20.36 -23.88 18.68
C LEU A 594 -19.85 -24.70 17.49
N ALA A 595 -18.77 -24.23 16.86
CA ALA A 595 -17.90 -25.09 16.05
C ALA A 595 -17.07 -26.02 16.96
N ARG A 596 -16.57 -27.12 16.38
CA ARG A 596 -15.72 -28.13 17.04
C ARG A 596 -14.45 -28.42 16.23
N VAL A 597 -13.42 -29.02 16.84
CA VAL A 597 -12.26 -29.55 16.10
C VAL A 597 -12.45 -31.03 15.79
N THR A 598 -12.11 -31.42 14.57
CA THR A 598 -12.04 -32.81 14.07
C THR A 598 -10.72 -33.05 13.36
N LEU A 599 -10.51 -34.27 12.87
CA LEU A 599 -9.37 -34.61 12.02
C LEU A 599 -9.81 -34.87 10.59
N GLY A 600 -9.20 -34.16 9.64
CA GLY A 600 -9.42 -34.35 8.21
C GLY A 600 -8.86 -35.67 7.69
N SER A 601 -9.12 -35.92 6.40
CA SER A 601 -8.61 -37.08 5.67
C SER A 601 -7.08 -37.22 5.76
N GLU A 602 -6.61 -38.46 5.66
CA GLU A 602 -5.21 -38.79 5.89
C GLU A 602 -4.32 -38.42 4.69
N ILE A 603 -3.33 -37.56 4.93
CA ILE A 603 -2.38 -37.06 3.91
C ILE A 603 -0.97 -37.61 4.13
N SER A 604 -0.22 -37.74 3.04
CA SER A 604 1.19 -38.11 3.06
C SER A 604 2.05 -37.03 3.71
N HIS A 605 3.05 -37.42 4.52
CA HIS A 605 3.91 -36.50 5.24
C HIS A 605 5.37 -37.00 5.31
N LYS A 606 6.33 -36.07 5.37
CA LYS A 606 7.77 -36.39 5.54
C LYS A 606 7.99 -37.31 6.76
N PRO A 607 8.77 -38.41 6.64
CA PRO A 607 8.81 -39.46 7.65
C PRO A 607 9.42 -39.00 8.98
N SER A 608 8.71 -39.24 10.09
CA SER A 608 9.01 -38.73 11.44
C SER A 608 9.27 -39.86 12.45
N GLY A 609 10.34 -40.63 12.27
CA GLY A 609 10.59 -41.85 13.04
C GLY A 609 10.96 -41.69 14.52
N ARG A 610 11.48 -40.52 14.96
CA ARG A 610 11.95 -40.28 16.34
C ARG A 610 11.18 -39.16 17.04
N VAL A 611 11.09 -39.23 18.36
CA VAL A 611 10.63 -38.16 19.26
C VAL A 611 11.65 -37.93 20.37
N ILE A 612 11.71 -36.71 20.88
CA ILE A 612 12.58 -36.34 22.00
C ILE A 612 12.07 -36.99 23.30
N VAL A 613 13.01 -37.52 24.08
CA VAL A 613 12.84 -37.80 25.50
C VAL A 613 13.29 -36.56 26.27
N SER A 614 12.42 -36.02 27.11
CA SER A 614 12.69 -34.79 27.85
C SER A 614 12.17 -34.87 29.27
N GLU A 615 12.95 -34.33 30.20
CA GLU A 615 12.52 -33.95 31.53
C GLU A 615 11.75 -32.63 31.42
N LYS A 616 10.60 -32.52 32.09
CA LYS A 616 9.80 -31.29 32.12
C LYS A 616 10.15 -30.53 33.39
N ILE A 617 10.53 -29.26 33.29
CA ILE A 617 10.95 -28.44 34.44
C ILE A 617 9.72 -27.91 35.19
N ASP A 618 8.73 -27.38 34.47
CA ASP A 618 7.49 -26.87 35.05
C ASP A 618 6.43 -27.99 35.17
N PRO A 619 5.49 -27.96 36.14
CA PRO A 619 4.44 -28.96 36.32
C PRO A 619 3.30 -28.84 35.28
N GLU A 620 2.28 -29.71 35.36
CA GLU A 620 1.28 -29.88 34.27
C GLU A 620 0.01 -29.04 34.43
N ASP A 621 -0.34 -28.74 35.67
CA ASP A 621 -1.31 -27.75 36.15
C ASP A 621 -0.79 -26.31 35.95
N ALA A 622 0.44 -26.02 36.40
CA ALA A 622 1.11 -24.72 36.22
C ALA A 622 2.24 -24.79 35.15
N PRO A 623 1.92 -24.66 33.85
CA PRO A 623 2.91 -24.56 32.77
C PRO A 623 3.69 -23.23 32.82
N PHE A 624 4.80 -23.13 32.08
CA PHE A 624 5.57 -21.89 32.00
C PHE A 624 4.81 -20.75 31.31
N VAL A 625 4.02 -21.10 30.28
CA VAL A 625 3.06 -20.21 29.60
C VAL A 625 1.81 -21.00 29.16
N LYS A 626 0.65 -20.35 29.13
CA LYS A 626 -0.64 -20.87 28.64
C LYS A 626 -1.34 -19.87 27.70
N PHE A 627 -1.62 -20.30 26.48
CA PHE A 627 -2.48 -19.60 25.52
C PHE A 627 -3.86 -20.27 25.49
N THR A 628 -4.94 -19.51 25.23
CA THR A 628 -6.31 -20.05 25.13
C THR A 628 -7.12 -19.28 24.08
N PHE A 629 -7.28 -19.88 22.90
CA PHE A 629 -8.04 -19.34 21.78
C PHE A 629 -9.49 -19.82 21.87
N HIS A 630 -10.45 -18.91 21.93
CA HIS A 630 -11.88 -19.16 21.92
C HIS A 630 -12.41 -19.06 20.50
N TYR A 631 -12.40 -20.18 19.76
CA TYR A 631 -12.75 -20.17 18.34
C TYR A 631 -14.26 -20.28 18.12
N ARG A 632 -14.84 -19.47 17.22
CA ARG A 632 -16.28 -19.43 16.94
C ARG A 632 -16.52 -19.07 15.46
N PRO A 633 -17.65 -19.48 14.85
CA PRO A 633 -18.10 -18.94 13.57
C PRO A 633 -18.13 -17.39 13.60
N LYS A 634 -17.81 -16.74 12.48
CA LYS A 634 -17.66 -15.27 12.39
C LYS A 634 -18.96 -14.57 12.79
N GLU A 635 -20.07 -15.15 12.36
CA GLU A 635 -21.45 -14.70 12.53
C GLU A 635 -21.82 -14.67 14.03
N ILE A 636 -21.25 -15.59 14.82
CA ILE A 636 -21.47 -15.66 16.28
C ILE A 636 -20.57 -14.67 17.01
N LEU A 637 -19.36 -14.42 16.53
CA LEU A 637 -18.51 -13.34 17.06
C LEU A 637 -19.13 -11.97 16.74
N GLN A 638 -19.79 -11.83 15.60
CA GLN A 638 -20.56 -10.64 15.23
C GLN A 638 -21.79 -10.47 16.13
N ALA A 639 -22.61 -11.51 16.31
CA ALA A 639 -23.76 -11.49 17.22
C ALA A 639 -23.37 -11.27 18.71
N GLN A 640 -22.13 -11.57 19.09
CA GLN A 640 -21.58 -11.30 20.43
C GLN A 640 -20.88 -9.93 20.56
N GLY A 641 -20.89 -9.10 19.52
CA GLY A 641 -20.23 -7.79 19.52
C GLY A 641 -18.69 -7.85 19.58
N ILE A 642 -18.09 -9.00 19.22
CA ILE A 642 -16.64 -9.24 19.23
C ILE A 642 -16.01 -8.87 17.87
N ILE A 643 -16.80 -8.90 16.78
CA ILE A 643 -16.43 -8.48 15.42
C ILE A 643 -17.56 -7.56 14.90
N PRO A 644 -17.29 -6.49 14.13
CA PRO A 644 -18.35 -5.71 13.49
C PRO A 644 -19.10 -6.51 12.40
N VAL A 645 -20.40 -6.26 12.26
CA VAL A 645 -21.18 -6.67 11.08
C VAL A 645 -20.75 -5.78 9.91
N ALA A 646 -20.53 -6.37 8.73
CA ALA A 646 -20.29 -5.60 7.51
C ALA A 646 -21.63 -5.27 6.86
N ALA A 647 -21.82 -4.02 6.42
CA ALA A 647 -22.93 -3.67 5.54
C ALA A 647 -22.66 -4.23 4.14
N GLU A 648 -23.65 -4.88 3.53
CA GLU A 648 -23.56 -5.35 2.15
C GLU A 648 -23.94 -4.20 1.21
N THR A 649 -23.04 -3.84 0.29
CA THR A 649 -23.28 -2.81 -0.73
C THR A 649 -23.96 -3.42 -1.95
N ASP A 650 -25.24 -3.14 -2.14
CA ASP A 650 -25.96 -3.49 -3.38
C ASP A 650 -25.38 -2.76 -4.60
N GLN A 651 -25.28 -3.48 -5.72
CA GLN A 651 -24.70 -2.98 -6.98
C GLN A 651 -25.80 -2.64 -8.00
N ASP A 652 -26.40 -1.47 -7.87
CA ASP A 652 -27.56 -1.05 -8.68
C ASP A 652 -27.28 0.20 -9.56
N GLU A 653 -26.21 0.17 -10.36
CA GLU A 653 -25.96 1.13 -11.46
C GLU A 653 -25.51 0.44 -12.75
N LEU A 654 -26.45 -0.12 -13.54
CA LEU A 654 -26.21 -0.38 -14.97
C LEU A 654 -27.47 -0.63 -15.86
N GLU A 655 -28.63 -0.03 -15.57
CA GLU A 655 -29.77 -0.03 -16.52
C GLU A 655 -30.67 1.23 -16.43
N GLN A 656 -30.09 2.44 -16.52
CA GLN A 656 -30.84 3.69 -16.79
C GLN A 656 -30.28 4.46 -18.00
N ASP A 657 -30.52 3.91 -19.17
CA ASP A 657 -30.57 4.67 -20.41
C ASP A 657 -31.76 4.15 -21.25
N ILE A 658 -32.30 4.98 -22.16
CA ILE A 658 -33.58 4.74 -22.87
C ILE A 658 -34.83 4.86 -21.96
N TYR A 659 -35.30 6.09 -21.72
CA TYR A 659 -36.69 6.51 -22.03
C TYR A 659 -36.89 8.02 -21.75
N ALA A 660 -36.53 8.87 -22.72
CA ALA A 660 -36.72 10.32 -22.62
C ALA A 660 -37.29 10.92 -23.92
N SER A 661 -38.63 11.06 -24.00
CA SER A 661 -39.33 12.01 -24.90
C SER A 661 -40.81 12.17 -24.47
N PRO A 662 -41.44 13.36 -24.66
CA PRO A 662 -42.66 13.73 -23.92
C PRO A 662 -43.97 13.72 -24.74
N PRO A 663 -45.13 13.73 -24.07
CA PRO A 663 -46.42 14.16 -24.64
C PRO A 663 -46.62 15.70 -24.58
N PRO A 664 -47.52 16.30 -25.40
CA PRO A 664 -47.54 17.75 -25.65
C PRO A 664 -48.56 18.57 -24.85
N GLU A 665 -48.43 19.90 -24.96
CA GLU A 665 -49.36 20.90 -24.40
C GLU A 665 -50.79 20.82 -24.95
N SER A 666 -51.80 21.21 -24.15
CA SER A 666 -52.89 22.05 -24.66
C SER A 666 -53.62 22.86 -23.56
N ASN A 667 -53.89 24.12 -23.87
CA ASN A 667 -54.53 25.13 -23.02
C ASN A 667 -55.94 24.76 -22.50
N LYS A 668 -56.30 25.22 -21.28
CA LYS A 668 -57.35 26.27 -21.10
C LYS A 668 -57.60 26.81 -19.67
N ARG A 669 -57.73 28.15 -19.65
CA ARG A 669 -58.48 29.05 -18.72
C ARG A 669 -57.82 29.51 -17.41
N LYS A 670 -58.06 30.79 -17.13
CA LYS A 670 -57.67 31.57 -15.94
C LYS A 670 -58.82 31.61 -14.93
N LEU A 671 -58.56 32.00 -13.68
CA LEU A 671 -59.11 33.26 -13.18
C LEU A 671 -58.25 33.89 -12.08
N ASP A 672 -58.16 35.21 -12.16
CA ASP A 672 -57.51 36.18 -11.27
C ASP A 672 -58.30 36.31 -9.92
N VAL A 673 -57.89 36.98 -8.82
CA VAL A 673 -56.79 37.96 -8.59
C VAL A 673 -56.50 38.20 -7.07
N ASP A 674 -55.38 38.88 -6.79
CA ASP A 674 -54.96 39.62 -5.57
C ASP A 674 -54.65 38.96 -4.20
N ALA A 675 -53.64 39.58 -3.54
CA ALA A 675 -53.25 39.48 -2.13
C ALA A 675 -53.24 40.89 -1.49
N PRO A 676 -52.96 41.06 -0.18
CA PRO A 676 -51.60 41.53 0.16
C PRO A 676 -51.00 41.06 1.50
N ILE A 677 -49.68 41.26 1.60
CA ILE A 677 -48.74 41.08 2.74
C ILE A 677 -48.79 42.39 3.59
N PRO A 678 -48.57 42.50 4.93
CA PRO A 678 -47.40 41.96 5.65
C PRO A 678 -47.47 41.62 7.17
N SER A 679 -46.32 41.15 7.69
CA SER A 679 -45.87 41.11 9.11
C SER A 679 -45.52 42.54 9.65
N PRO A 680 -44.88 42.82 10.82
CA PRO A 680 -44.19 41.95 11.82
C PRO A 680 -44.33 42.38 13.33
N CYS A 681 -43.42 41.88 14.21
CA CYS A 681 -43.00 42.44 15.53
C CYS A 681 -43.90 42.20 16.78
N LYS A 682 -43.45 42.21 18.07
CA LYS A 682 -42.11 42.15 18.75
C LYS A 682 -42.26 42.05 20.31
N VAL A 683 -41.27 41.46 21.01
CA VAL A 683 -40.77 41.82 22.39
C VAL A 683 -41.74 41.60 23.59
N ALA A 684 -41.38 41.32 24.86
CA ALA A 684 -40.12 41.25 25.66
C ALA A 684 -40.10 39.97 26.56
N ARG A 685 -39.30 39.70 27.62
CA ARG A 685 -38.16 40.31 28.40
C ARG A 685 -37.33 39.09 28.98
N GLY A 686 -36.43 39.07 29.99
CA GLY A 686 -35.91 39.97 31.04
C GLY A 686 -36.53 39.73 32.44
N ASP A 687 -35.79 39.64 33.57
CA ASP A 687 -34.34 39.79 33.80
C ASP A 687 -33.81 39.11 35.10
N ILE A 688 -32.58 38.55 35.04
CA ILE A 688 -31.45 38.67 36.01
C ILE A 688 -31.39 37.88 37.36
N ARG A 689 -30.37 36.99 37.44
CA ARG A 689 -29.36 36.69 38.52
C ARG A 689 -29.42 35.46 39.50
N THR A 690 -28.18 34.98 39.73
CA THR A 690 -27.54 34.32 40.92
C THR A 690 -27.87 32.88 41.34
N SER A 691 -26.90 31.98 41.06
CA SER A 691 -26.48 30.80 41.87
C SER A 691 -25.76 31.24 43.18
N PRO A 692 -25.39 30.38 44.18
CA PRO A 692 -24.79 29.02 44.02
C PRO A 692 -25.10 27.91 45.08
N VAL A 693 -24.73 26.65 44.74
CA VAL A 693 -24.13 25.53 45.54
C VAL A 693 -24.64 25.23 46.98
N THR A 694 -25.02 23.97 47.31
CA THR A 694 -24.32 22.98 48.21
C THR A 694 -25.21 21.74 48.55
N SER A 695 -24.60 20.53 48.66
CA SER A 695 -24.95 19.35 49.52
C SER A 695 -26.31 18.60 49.47
N ALA A 696 -26.22 17.27 49.61
CA ALA A 696 -27.28 16.28 49.97
C ALA A 696 -27.35 16.10 51.53
N PRO A 697 -27.97 15.07 52.20
CA PRO A 697 -28.44 13.73 51.74
C PRO A 697 -29.73 13.14 52.42
N ILE A 698 -29.93 11.82 52.26
CA ILE A 698 -30.73 10.83 53.07
C ILE A 698 -32.17 10.47 52.62
N GLU A 699 -32.28 9.18 52.23
CA GLU A 699 -33.30 8.11 52.41
C GLU A 699 -34.74 8.41 52.88
N ASP A 700 -35.74 7.74 52.28
CA ASP A 700 -36.45 6.61 52.95
C ASP A 700 -37.24 5.70 51.97
N ASP A 701 -37.63 4.50 52.42
CA ASP A 701 -38.17 3.37 51.62
C ASP A 701 -39.69 3.40 51.30
N ILE A 702 -40.10 3.11 50.05
CA ILE A 702 -41.38 2.41 49.74
C ILE A 702 -41.24 1.47 48.51
N LYS A 703 -41.55 0.18 48.72
CA LYS A 703 -42.07 -0.79 47.71
C LYS A 703 -43.54 -1.08 48.07
N PRO A 704 -44.45 -1.54 47.17
CA PRO A 704 -44.25 -2.78 46.40
C PRO A 704 -45.02 -2.87 45.04
N VAL A 705 -45.16 -4.13 44.56
CA VAL A 705 -46.10 -4.67 43.55
C VAL A 705 -45.63 -4.67 42.08
N ILE A 706 -45.87 -5.82 41.44
CA ILE A 706 -45.64 -6.12 40.02
C ILE A 706 -46.99 -6.16 39.32
N LYS A 707 -47.04 -5.67 38.07
CA LYS A 707 -47.91 -6.23 37.04
C LYS A 707 -47.07 -6.52 35.79
N SER A 708 -47.31 -7.67 35.19
CA SER A 708 -46.94 -7.97 33.81
C SER A 708 -48.04 -7.45 32.89
N GLU A 709 -47.64 -6.86 31.77
CA GLU A 709 -48.51 -6.66 30.61
C GLU A 709 -47.88 -7.47 29.48
N GLU A 710 -48.68 -8.34 28.87
CA GLU A 710 -48.29 -9.23 27.78
C GLU A 710 -48.91 -8.69 26.48
N ASP A 711 -48.09 -8.63 25.43
CA ASP A 711 -48.39 -8.56 24.00
C ASP A 711 -49.84 -8.22 23.59
N MET A 712 -50.04 -6.97 23.16
CA MET A 712 -50.92 -6.68 22.02
C MET A 712 -50.03 -6.27 20.84
N VAL A 713 -50.01 -7.08 19.78
CA VAL A 713 -49.48 -6.70 18.48
C VAL A 713 -50.65 -6.12 17.69
N ASP A 714 -50.50 -4.92 17.13
CA ASP A 714 -51.57 -4.29 16.36
C ASP A 714 -51.81 -5.05 15.03
N ASP A 715 -53.02 -5.59 14.86
CA ASP A 715 -53.44 -6.36 13.67
C ASP A 715 -53.20 -5.61 12.33
N GLU A 716 -53.15 -4.27 12.39
CA GLU A 716 -52.92 -3.38 11.23
C GLU A 716 -51.48 -3.47 10.69
N GLU A 717 -50.47 -3.71 11.54
CA GLU A 717 -49.08 -3.90 11.09
C GLU A 717 -48.87 -5.28 10.44
N VAL A 718 -49.53 -6.32 10.97
CA VAL A 718 -49.52 -7.67 10.39
C VAL A 718 -50.15 -7.66 8.99
N ALA A 719 -51.29 -6.99 8.83
CA ALA A 719 -51.97 -6.85 7.54
C ALA A 719 -51.11 -6.12 6.48
N LEU A 720 -50.34 -5.10 6.90
CA LEU A 720 -49.42 -4.39 6.01
C LEU A 720 -48.27 -5.30 5.53
N LEU A 721 -47.71 -6.12 6.44
CA LEU A 721 -46.64 -7.07 6.13
C LEU A 721 -47.11 -8.21 5.22
N GLU A 722 -48.34 -8.71 5.39
CA GLU A 722 -48.90 -9.73 4.49
C GLU A 722 -49.08 -9.21 3.05
N GLU A 723 -49.56 -7.97 2.87
CA GLU A 723 -49.73 -7.39 1.53
C GLU A 723 -48.38 -7.03 0.88
N GLN A 724 -47.36 -6.63 1.66
CA GLN A 724 -45.97 -6.53 1.17
C GLN A 724 -45.42 -7.90 0.72
N ALA A 725 -45.59 -8.95 1.52
CA ALA A 725 -45.15 -10.30 1.17
C ALA A 725 -45.85 -10.84 -0.10
N ARG A 726 -47.09 -10.41 -0.35
CA ARG A 726 -47.85 -10.71 -1.56
C ARG A 726 -47.29 -10.00 -2.80
N LEU A 727 -46.94 -8.71 -2.69
CA LEU A 727 -46.28 -7.95 -3.76
C LEU A 727 -44.91 -8.55 -4.11
N LEU A 728 -44.09 -8.90 -3.12
CA LEU A 728 -42.78 -9.54 -3.33
C LEU A 728 -42.89 -10.90 -4.04
N LYS A 729 -43.90 -11.73 -3.72
CA LYS A 729 -44.18 -12.97 -4.48
C LYS A 729 -44.52 -12.67 -5.94
N MET A 730 -45.39 -11.70 -6.20
CA MET A 730 -45.77 -11.34 -7.57
C MET A 730 -44.59 -10.79 -8.39
N GLN A 731 -43.68 -10.03 -7.76
CA GLN A 731 -42.43 -9.60 -8.39
C GLN A 731 -41.51 -10.80 -8.71
N ALA A 732 -41.31 -11.73 -7.77
CA ALA A 732 -40.48 -12.92 -7.96
C ALA A 732 -41.00 -13.84 -9.09
N GLU A 733 -42.32 -13.98 -9.24
CA GLU A 733 -42.92 -14.70 -10.36
C GLU A 733 -42.71 -13.99 -11.70
N ASN A 734 -42.80 -12.66 -11.73
CA ASN A 734 -42.53 -11.86 -12.93
C ASN A 734 -41.06 -11.98 -13.37
N VAL A 735 -40.12 -11.98 -12.42
CA VAL A 735 -38.67 -12.20 -12.67
C VAL A 735 -38.42 -13.61 -13.25
N ARG A 736 -39.03 -14.66 -12.68
CA ARG A 736 -38.95 -16.03 -13.22
C ARG A 736 -39.48 -16.10 -14.65
N ALA A 737 -40.66 -15.52 -14.90
CA ALA A 737 -41.25 -15.43 -16.24
C ALA A 737 -40.40 -14.59 -17.22
N ARG A 738 -39.51 -13.70 -16.74
CA ARG A 738 -38.55 -12.95 -17.58
C ARG A 738 -37.31 -13.80 -17.88
N LEU A 739 -36.81 -14.56 -16.90
CA LEU A 739 -35.68 -15.48 -17.02
C LEU A 739 -35.94 -16.61 -18.03
N ASP A 740 -37.11 -17.24 -17.99
CA ASP A 740 -37.42 -18.36 -18.90
C ASP A 740 -37.62 -17.88 -20.36
N ARG A 741 -38.09 -16.65 -20.57
CA ARG A 741 -38.11 -15.99 -21.89
C ARG A 741 -36.68 -15.69 -22.41
N PHE A 742 -35.72 -15.41 -21.53
CA PHE A 742 -34.31 -15.28 -21.91
C PHE A 742 -33.67 -16.62 -22.26
N ARG A 743 -33.98 -17.69 -21.51
CA ARG A 743 -33.53 -19.06 -21.81
C ARG A 743 -34.02 -19.53 -23.18
N ALA A 744 -35.30 -19.33 -23.49
CA ALA A 744 -35.86 -19.66 -24.81
C ALA A 744 -35.16 -18.93 -25.97
N ARG A 745 -34.83 -17.64 -25.81
CA ARG A 745 -34.06 -16.88 -26.80
C ARG A 745 -32.61 -17.36 -26.95
N SER A 746 -32.01 -17.84 -25.88
CA SER A 746 -30.62 -18.30 -25.88
C SER A 746 -30.44 -19.57 -26.72
N VAL A 747 -31.39 -20.51 -26.64
CA VAL A 747 -31.40 -21.74 -27.45
C VAL A 747 -31.45 -21.42 -28.95
N HIS A 748 -32.37 -20.57 -29.39
CA HIS A 748 -32.49 -20.20 -30.81
C HIS A 748 -31.27 -19.47 -31.39
N LYS A 749 -30.47 -18.75 -30.58
CA LYS A 749 -29.22 -18.16 -31.10
C LYS A 749 -28.16 -19.23 -31.37
N GLN A 750 -28.16 -20.31 -30.60
CA GLN A 750 -27.16 -21.37 -30.71
C GLN A 750 -27.39 -22.29 -31.93
N GLU A 751 -28.57 -22.26 -32.55
CA GLU A 751 -28.90 -22.98 -33.79
C GLU A 751 -28.58 -22.18 -35.08
N GLN A 752 -28.12 -20.93 -34.99
CA GLN A 752 -27.91 -20.05 -36.16
C GLN A 752 -26.45 -19.64 -36.44
N GLU A 753 -25.48 -20.01 -35.59
CA GLU A 753 -24.07 -19.57 -35.69
C GLU A 753 -23.07 -20.72 -35.89
N ASP A 754 -23.35 -21.70 -36.76
CA ASP A 754 -22.30 -22.56 -37.38
C ASP A 754 -22.66 -23.01 -38.81
N PRO A 755 -22.04 -22.39 -39.83
CA PRO A 755 -21.99 -23.02 -41.15
C PRO A 755 -20.67 -22.76 -41.92
N SER A 756 -19.53 -23.34 -41.51
CA SER A 756 -18.50 -23.79 -42.49
C SER A 756 -17.27 -24.51 -41.88
N LEU A 757 -17.21 -25.85 -41.94
CA LEU A 757 -15.95 -26.57 -42.18
C LEU A 757 -16.12 -28.03 -42.65
N GLU A 758 -16.53 -28.28 -43.91
CA GLU A 758 -16.33 -29.61 -44.50
C GLU A 758 -16.08 -29.55 -46.01
N SER A 759 -14.91 -30.06 -46.45
CA SER A 759 -14.62 -30.28 -47.87
C SER A 759 -13.56 -31.37 -48.08
N ALA A 760 -13.99 -32.48 -48.67
CA ALA A 760 -13.21 -33.49 -49.39
C ALA A 760 -12.18 -34.36 -48.65
N THR A 761 -11.88 -35.60 -49.07
CA THR A 761 -12.67 -36.61 -49.82
C THR A 761 -11.93 -37.95 -49.66
N ILE A 762 -12.60 -39.00 -49.20
CA ILE A 762 -12.32 -40.39 -49.62
C ILE A 762 -13.67 -41.05 -49.87
N GLY A 763 -13.88 -41.59 -51.07
CA GLY A 763 -15.14 -42.21 -51.46
C GLY A 763 -14.95 -43.62 -52.01
N SER A 764 -16.03 -44.40 -52.00
CA SER A 764 -16.11 -45.69 -52.69
C SER A 764 -17.56 -46.01 -53.05
N TYR A 765 -18.00 -45.61 -54.23
CA TYR A 765 -19.16 -46.24 -54.88
C TYR A 765 -18.69 -47.56 -55.48
N GLN A 766 -19.40 -48.66 -55.18
CA GLN A 766 -19.33 -49.89 -55.96
C GLN A 766 -20.46 -49.93 -56.99
N ASN A 767 -20.26 -50.71 -58.05
CA ASN A 767 -21.08 -50.70 -59.27
C ASN A 767 -22.45 -51.39 -59.11
N PRO A 768 -23.44 -51.00 -59.94
CA PRO A 768 -24.76 -51.64 -60.03
C PRO A 768 -24.77 -52.86 -60.96
N ILE A 769 -25.90 -53.58 -60.97
CA ILE A 769 -26.37 -54.54 -61.99
C ILE A 769 -27.92 -54.51 -61.98
N GLU A 770 -28.55 -54.97 -63.08
CA GLU A 770 -30.01 -55.00 -63.37
C GLU A 770 -30.64 -53.60 -63.62
N ILE A 771 -31.00 -53.19 -64.86
CA ILE A 771 -31.92 -53.74 -65.90
C ILE A 771 -33.38 -53.53 -65.47
N ASP A 772 -34.28 -52.90 -66.25
CA ASP A 772 -34.34 -52.59 -67.70
C ASP A 772 -34.02 -51.13 -68.11
#